data_AF-A0A210PKY5-F1
#
_entry.id   AF-A0A210PKY5-F1
#
_cell.length_a   1.000
_cell.length_b   1.000
_cell.length_c   1.000
_cell.angle_alpha   90.00
_cell.angle_beta   90.00
_cell.angle_gamma   90.00
#
_symmetry.space_group_name_H-M   'P 1'
#
loop_
_entity.id
_entity.type
_entity.pdbx_description
1 polymer ?
#
loop_
_entity_poly.entity_id
_entity_poly.type
_entity_poly.pdbx_seq_one_letter_code
_entity_poly.pdbx_strand_id
1 'polypeptide(L)'
;MTVLPFGMTRRTFILGGVVLYIICSNLLLIVELSEIVSRKKPTHQSSTYKFEGTVLHLSGNAVDGNTNQELGNNSCTYQAVGRKEVWWRVDLEREVTIDKVEIYYRDEGYQWTGWKNRFAGYEVYLSNTTDRLTGERCFIDESESVDQIISHVNHPECNGTAQYVTIYNHRESPKRHDWYFKDALLELCEVQVYGCEAGKYGNRNCDETCSSNCPGSVCHPSSGNCLYCGDNTYTRPSETSCRPCPESCAGPCDTYGNCNACPDGFYGFQCENTCSSTCSSNVCEKANGDCKACQDGFWGIRCIYDCSDTCESGVCEKTLGHCTADKQSGVEAIIVGASAGAGVGIAVVLFVFIVIFKRRSTTLREMTTAPSVKYEKPIPRGNSKNNSDETEEHIYLEIENVDIQDTSNDHENVYYNEGSMGYPVRQLKTMIAQKMADDAKQFVSEFKTFPLGATHPHTNSEKNKSKNRYKSIHPYDHSRVILDTLPGENGSDYINADYIDNVEAKKFYVATQGPLPNTTDDFWRMVWFLNSGKIVMLENLVENRKVKCAKYWPDEGDPMLTKTFDISQNGEHVYASHVVRNITVVDRKTKIKREIQQFHFTIWTDHDTPNTLDLVLFHRRVKLHKTVLPGQMVIHCSAGAGRTGIFIALDALLEFGKKHNRIDIRHFIHTMGKDRMNMVQTADQYVALHEMLAEAFDLQDSLIPKSMFAAKYHTLSTTRHAAQNQTQLSDEFKLMWDQKPDYKVEKDFQASLLPENRTKNRAMRILAVDRFRACLKSYASNSNDYINAVKTQSYTGQQGYIVTQFPLTDTRADFWTLVMDYKSDTVVILGDPRQPAQWIPADEEDVSINDFNVKQNGTSTEVNGVDVIDVLVNRKNEKTAHSARLFQMKEWTMEVPPSKQSILHLLEQVESRRRSNDNKPVIVTCGDGTTQCGLFCLMANTRDQLKMDEEVDVFQAARQLLVRRPEFLSSFDQYQFCYAILKDYLEATEVYIN
;
A
#
# COMPACT_ATOMS: atom_id res chain seq x y z
N MET A 1 47.46 15.95 41.17
CA MET A 1 48.15 17.27 41.25
C MET A 1 47.20 18.29 40.64
N THR A 2 46.44 19.00 41.47
CA THR A 2 46.59 20.47 41.77
C THR A 2 46.12 21.32 40.57
N VAL A 3 45.12 22.22 40.62
CA VAL A 3 44.64 23.13 41.67
C VAL A 3 43.32 23.79 41.17
N LEU A 4 42.29 23.87 42.03
CA LEU A 4 41.12 24.81 41.99
C LEU A 4 41.61 26.26 42.31
N PRO A 5 40.82 27.35 42.55
CA PRO A 5 39.36 27.57 42.65
C PRO A 5 38.84 28.94 42.12
N PHE A 6 37.54 29.21 42.38
CA PHE A 6 36.83 30.47 42.70
C PHE A 6 35.59 30.65 41.79
N GLY A 7 34.33 30.74 42.27
CA GLY A 7 33.79 30.80 43.63
C GLY A 7 32.73 31.91 43.76
N MET A 8 31.52 31.54 44.22
CA MET A 8 30.56 32.36 45.01
C MET A 8 29.70 33.40 44.23
N THR A 9 28.40 33.65 44.51
CA THR A 9 27.45 33.19 45.54
C THR A 9 25.99 33.68 45.29
N ARG A 10 25.03 32.82 45.68
CA ARG A 10 23.78 33.02 46.49
C ARG A 10 22.76 34.16 46.21
N ARG A 11 21.47 33.79 46.23
CA ARG A 11 20.50 33.97 47.36
C ARG A 11 19.19 33.16 47.13
N THR A 12 18.88 32.11 47.91
CA THR A 12 17.96 31.99 49.10
C THR A 12 16.45 32.05 48.73
N PHE A 13 15.53 31.12 49.06
CA PHE A 13 15.06 30.54 50.35
C PHE A 13 14.33 29.19 50.08
N ILE A 14 14.65 28.08 50.75
CA ILE A 14 14.02 27.51 51.98
C ILE A 14 12.48 27.41 51.92
N LEU A 15 11.96 26.19 51.72
CA LEU A 15 10.92 25.58 52.58
C LEU A 15 10.75 24.09 52.23
N GLY A 16 10.78 23.23 53.25
CA GLY A 16 9.91 22.04 53.26
C GLY A 16 10.50 20.66 52.95
N GLY A 17 11.65 20.29 53.52
CA GLY A 17 11.97 18.87 53.71
C GLY A 17 11.15 18.28 54.86
N VAL A 18 9.87 17.94 54.64
CA VAL A 18 9.05 16.99 55.44
C VAL A 18 7.84 16.54 54.60
N VAL A 19 8.02 15.68 53.59
CA VAL A 19 7.05 14.63 53.16
C VAL A 19 7.84 13.59 52.37
N LEU A 20 8.84 12.98 53.01
CA LEU A 20 9.60 11.88 52.42
C LEU A 20 9.26 10.60 53.18
N TYR A 21 7.97 10.22 53.20
CA TYR A 21 7.51 8.88 53.61
C TYR A 21 6.06 8.52 53.23
N ILE A 22 5.32 9.37 52.51
CA ILE A 22 4.00 9.02 51.96
C ILE A 22 3.90 9.64 50.56
N ILE A 23 3.26 8.94 49.62
CA ILE A 23 3.15 9.23 48.18
C ILE A 23 4.31 8.69 47.33
N CYS A 24 4.73 7.47 47.64
CA CYS A 24 5.24 6.52 46.65
C CYS A 24 4.07 5.60 46.25
N SER A 25 3.02 6.17 45.65
CA SER A 25 1.86 5.44 45.11
C SER A 25 1.10 6.42 44.21
N ASN A 26 0.84 6.01 42.96
CA ASN A 26 0.06 6.70 41.92
C ASN A 26 0.82 7.73 41.07
N LEU A 27 1.26 7.30 39.88
CA LEU A 27 0.51 7.62 38.65
C LEU A 27 0.99 6.68 37.51
N LEU A 28 0.37 5.50 37.46
CA LEU A 28 0.04 4.87 36.18
C LEU A 28 -0.96 5.80 35.47
N LEU A 29 -0.74 6.12 34.20
CA LEU A 29 -1.80 6.60 33.30
C LEU A 29 -1.86 5.61 32.12
N ILE A 30 -2.66 4.56 32.19
CA ILE A 30 -4.13 4.54 31.96
C ILE A 30 -4.42 4.41 30.47
N VAL A 31 -4.55 3.15 30.06
CA VAL A 31 -5.44 2.73 28.96
C VAL A 31 -6.78 3.43 29.20
N GLU A 32 -7.30 4.10 28.16
CA GLU A 32 -8.66 4.63 28.13
C GLU A 32 -9.62 3.53 28.60
N LEU A 33 -10.24 3.70 29.77
CA LEU A 33 -11.13 2.70 30.35
C LEU A 33 -12.30 3.43 31.01
N SER A 34 -13.52 3.05 30.67
CA SER A 34 -14.72 3.37 31.44
C SER A 34 -14.67 2.70 32.83
N GLU A 35 -15.63 2.98 33.71
CA GLU A 35 -15.65 2.42 35.08
C GLU A 35 -15.94 0.90 35.06
N ILE A 36 -15.32 0.11 35.95
CA ILE A 36 -15.65 -1.32 36.11
C ILE A 36 -16.92 -1.43 36.95
N VAL A 37 -18.08 -1.46 36.28
CA VAL A 37 -19.40 -1.47 36.91
C VAL A 37 -19.79 -2.83 37.50
N SER A 38 -19.13 -3.94 37.11
CA SER A 38 -19.41 -5.27 37.64
C SER A 38 -18.85 -5.51 39.05
N ARG A 39 -17.92 -4.66 39.51
CA ARG A 39 -17.16 -4.89 40.74
C ARG A 39 -18.06 -4.97 41.97
N LYS A 40 -17.94 -6.07 42.73
CA LYS A 40 -18.72 -6.40 43.94
C LYS A 40 -20.23 -6.43 43.74
N LYS A 41 -20.68 -6.56 42.50
CA LYS A 41 -22.11 -6.65 42.19
C LYS A 41 -22.68 -8.04 42.53
N PRO A 42 -23.99 -8.14 42.78
CA PRO A 42 -24.64 -9.43 42.99
C PRO A 42 -24.43 -10.36 41.80
N THR A 43 -24.07 -11.61 42.07
CA THR A 43 -23.83 -12.62 41.03
C THR A 43 -24.61 -13.89 41.33
N HIS A 44 -24.93 -14.62 40.28
CA HIS A 44 -25.57 -15.92 40.34
C HIS A 44 -24.89 -16.87 39.36
N GLN A 45 -24.87 -18.15 39.70
CA GLN A 45 -24.39 -19.20 38.80
C GLN A 45 -25.30 -20.41 38.86
N SER A 46 -25.39 -21.15 37.76
CA SER A 46 -26.29 -22.29 37.61
C SER A 46 -26.03 -23.42 38.63
N SER A 47 -24.78 -23.54 39.11
CA SER A 47 -24.37 -24.50 40.13
C SER A 47 -23.02 -24.12 40.75
N THR A 48 -22.72 -24.61 41.95
CA THR A 48 -21.42 -24.40 42.61
C THR A 48 -20.77 -25.74 42.92
N TYR A 49 -19.49 -25.88 42.58
CA TYR A 49 -18.70 -27.06 42.95
C TYR A 49 -18.56 -27.16 44.47
N LYS A 50 -18.63 -28.37 45.03
CA LYS A 50 -18.47 -28.63 46.46
C LYS A 50 -17.37 -29.66 46.66
N PHE A 51 -16.33 -29.31 47.41
CA PHE A 51 -15.27 -30.23 47.81
C PHE A 51 -15.49 -30.63 49.27
N GLU A 52 -15.64 -31.93 49.54
CA GLU A 52 -15.88 -32.49 50.89
C GLU A 52 -17.03 -31.82 51.68
N GLY A 53 -18.09 -31.37 50.99
CA GLY A 53 -19.24 -30.71 51.62
C GLY A 53 -19.05 -29.22 51.94
N THR A 54 -17.85 -28.67 51.73
CA THR A 54 -17.56 -27.23 51.87
C THR A 54 -17.78 -26.51 50.54
N VAL A 55 -18.45 -25.35 50.58
CA VAL A 55 -18.63 -24.50 49.40
C VAL A 55 -17.39 -23.62 49.26
N LEU A 56 -16.53 -23.98 48.32
CA LEU A 56 -15.41 -23.18 47.85
C LEU A 56 -15.78 -22.71 46.43
N HIS A 57 -15.31 -21.53 45.97
CA HIS A 57 -15.59 -20.99 44.62
C HIS A 57 -17.00 -20.40 44.39
N LEU A 58 -17.41 -19.45 45.22
CA LEU A 58 -18.68 -18.71 45.08
C LEU A 58 -18.71 -17.87 43.80
N SER A 59 -19.91 -17.62 43.26
CA SER A 59 -20.09 -16.80 42.05
C SER A 59 -19.51 -15.39 42.16
N GLY A 60 -19.45 -14.85 43.38
CA GLY A 60 -18.93 -13.50 43.65
C GLY A 60 -17.43 -13.35 43.44
N ASN A 61 -16.68 -14.46 43.36
CA ASN A 61 -15.24 -14.42 43.12
C ASN A 61 -14.91 -13.76 41.76
N ALA A 62 -15.75 -13.97 40.74
CA ALA A 62 -15.55 -13.38 39.42
C ALA A 62 -15.79 -11.85 39.34
N VAL A 63 -16.13 -11.18 40.44
CA VAL A 63 -16.30 -9.71 40.48
C VAL A 63 -15.68 -9.09 41.72
N ASP A 64 -14.80 -9.82 42.41
CA ASP A 64 -14.18 -9.32 43.64
C ASP A 64 -12.99 -8.38 43.35
N GLY A 65 -12.54 -8.31 42.09
CA GLY A 65 -11.40 -7.52 41.62
C GLY A 65 -10.08 -8.29 41.62
N ASN A 66 -10.10 -9.60 41.85
CA ASN A 66 -8.93 -10.47 41.85
C ASN A 66 -8.74 -11.13 40.48
N THR A 67 -7.86 -10.57 39.66
CA THR A 67 -7.55 -11.11 38.32
C THR A 67 -6.62 -12.34 38.34
N ASN A 68 -6.31 -12.92 39.51
CA ASN A 68 -5.47 -14.11 39.60
C ASN A 68 -6.17 -15.34 39.00
N GLN A 69 -5.58 -15.93 37.97
CA GLN A 69 -6.14 -17.05 37.23
C GLN A 69 -5.88 -18.43 37.89
N GLU A 70 -5.27 -18.47 39.07
CA GLU A 70 -4.99 -19.71 39.83
C GLU A 70 -6.12 -20.09 40.80
N LEU A 71 -6.72 -21.28 40.63
CA LEU A 71 -7.85 -21.74 41.45
C LEU A 71 -7.53 -21.80 42.96
N GLY A 72 -6.29 -22.14 43.33
CA GLY A 72 -5.85 -22.40 44.70
C GLY A 72 -5.97 -21.21 45.65
N ASN A 73 -6.10 -19.99 45.13
CA ASN A 73 -6.20 -18.76 45.92
C ASN A 73 -7.65 -18.29 46.15
N ASN A 74 -8.64 -19.14 45.86
CA ASN A 74 -10.06 -18.79 45.95
C ASN A 74 -10.45 -17.63 45.00
N SER A 75 -9.65 -17.36 43.97
CA SER A 75 -9.88 -16.27 43.01
C SER A 75 -10.90 -16.61 41.94
N CYS A 76 -11.11 -17.90 41.65
CA CYS A 76 -12.04 -18.31 40.61
C CYS A 76 -13.35 -18.87 41.17
N THR A 77 -14.42 -18.58 40.43
CA THR A 77 -15.67 -19.32 40.48
C THR A 77 -15.45 -20.72 39.91
N TYR A 78 -16.22 -21.71 40.36
CA TYR A 78 -16.14 -23.05 39.80
C TYR A 78 -17.50 -23.75 39.89
N GLN A 79 -18.03 -24.11 38.72
CA GLN A 79 -19.34 -24.74 38.59
C GLN A 79 -19.25 -26.26 38.63
N ALA A 80 -20.36 -26.93 38.96
CA ALA A 80 -20.37 -28.38 39.16
C ALA A 80 -20.14 -29.16 37.85
N VAL A 81 -19.30 -30.20 37.92
CA VAL A 81 -19.02 -31.12 36.80
C VAL A 81 -20.23 -31.99 36.42
N GLY A 82 -20.25 -32.54 35.21
CA GLY A 82 -21.31 -33.43 34.71
C GLY A 82 -22.55 -32.72 34.13
N ARG A 83 -22.49 -31.41 33.89
CA ARG A 83 -23.58 -30.61 33.31
C ARG A 83 -23.43 -30.48 31.79
N LYS A 84 -24.55 -30.32 31.08
CA LYS A 84 -24.59 -30.05 29.63
C LYS A 84 -24.76 -28.57 29.29
N GLU A 85 -25.21 -27.79 30.25
CA GLU A 85 -25.29 -26.34 30.17
C GLU A 85 -24.93 -25.75 31.51
N VAL A 86 -24.24 -24.63 31.48
CA VAL A 86 -23.90 -23.86 32.66
C VAL A 86 -23.88 -22.38 32.36
N TRP A 87 -24.07 -21.55 33.38
CA TRP A 87 -24.06 -20.10 33.21
C TRP A 87 -23.64 -19.40 34.49
N TRP A 88 -23.00 -18.26 34.31
CA TRP A 88 -22.70 -17.29 35.35
C TRP A 88 -23.26 -15.94 34.94
N ARG A 89 -23.82 -15.18 35.88
CA ARG A 89 -24.44 -13.89 35.63
C ARG A 89 -24.11 -12.88 36.72
N VAL A 90 -23.83 -11.65 36.31
CA VAL A 90 -23.78 -10.48 37.19
C VAL A 90 -25.03 -9.62 36.98
N ASP A 91 -25.59 -9.13 38.07
CA ASP A 91 -26.64 -8.10 38.11
C ASP A 91 -25.97 -6.76 38.43
N LEU A 92 -25.94 -5.85 37.45
CA LEU A 92 -25.37 -4.50 37.62
C LEU A 92 -26.24 -3.59 38.51
N GLU A 93 -27.36 -4.12 39.01
CA GLU A 93 -28.39 -3.52 39.89
C GLU A 93 -29.22 -2.41 39.24
N ARG A 94 -28.77 -1.91 38.09
CA ARG A 94 -29.44 -0.92 37.26
C ARG A 94 -29.02 -1.11 35.81
N GLU A 95 -29.72 -0.44 34.92
CA GLU A 95 -29.36 -0.38 33.51
C GLU A 95 -28.05 0.43 33.32
N VAL A 96 -27.07 -0.18 32.67
CA VAL A 96 -25.75 0.38 32.39
C VAL A 96 -25.54 0.43 30.89
N THR A 97 -24.96 1.50 30.38
CA THR A 97 -24.38 1.52 29.05
C THR A 97 -22.97 0.92 29.13
N ILE A 98 -22.82 -0.26 28.56
CA ILE A 98 -21.62 -1.09 28.54
C ILE A 98 -20.75 -0.70 27.35
N ASP A 99 -19.47 -0.53 27.61
CA ASP A 99 -18.38 -0.24 26.67
C ASP A 99 -17.73 -1.53 26.18
N LYS A 100 -17.41 -2.45 27.11
CA LYS A 100 -16.82 -3.77 26.81
C LYS A 100 -16.95 -4.73 27.98
N VAL A 101 -16.69 -6.01 27.71
CA VAL A 101 -16.59 -7.07 28.72
C VAL A 101 -15.23 -7.75 28.64
N GLU A 102 -14.48 -7.80 29.74
CA GLU A 102 -13.24 -8.58 29.86
C GLU A 102 -13.45 -9.79 30.76
N ILE A 103 -12.87 -10.93 30.38
CA ILE A 103 -12.97 -12.19 31.12
C ILE A 103 -11.57 -12.75 31.36
N TYR A 104 -11.27 -13.00 32.63
CA TYR A 104 -10.10 -13.72 33.11
C TYR A 104 -10.57 -15.11 33.53
N TYR A 105 -10.23 -16.12 32.73
CA TYR A 105 -10.54 -17.53 32.96
C TYR A 105 -9.38 -18.23 33.65
N ARG A 106 -9.66 -19.31 34.39
CA ARG A 106 -8.65 -20.12 35.08
C ARG A 106 -7.51 -20.57 34.16
N ASP A 107 -6.29 -20.31 34.61
CA ASP A 107 -5.03 -20.68 33.95
C ASP A 107 -3.93 -20.85 35.02
N GLU A 108 -3.54 -22.09 35.28
CA GLU A 108 -2.65 -22.46 36.40
C GLU A 108 -1.17 -22.56 36.02
N GLY A 109 -0.78 -22.06 34.84
CA GLY A 109 0.63 -21.74 34.56
C GLY A 109 1.66 -22.88 34.67
N TYR A 110 1.38 -24.11 34.19
CA TYR A 110 2.40 -25.11 33.81
C TYR A 110 1.72 -26.34 33.17
N GLN A 111 2.19 -26.83 32.02
CA GLN A 111 1.87 -28.12 31.33
C GLN A 111 0.39 -28.62 31.25
N TRP A 112 -0.60 -27.87 31.73
CA TRP A 112 -2.00 -28.30 31.81
C TRP A 112 -2.90 -27.38 30.97
N THR A 113 -3.09 -27.75 29.71
CA THR A 113 -3.94 -27.03 28.74
C THR A 113 -5.42 -27.43 28.81
N GLY A 114 -5.79 -28.33 29.72
CA GLY A 114 -7.15 -28.90 29.78
C GLY A 114 -8.26 -27.90 30.04
N TRP A 115 -7.94 -26.72 30.59
CA TRP A 115 -8.88 -25.61 30.76
C TRP A 115 -9.39 -25.05 29.43
N LYS A 116 -8.58 -25.10 28.36
CA LYS A 116 -8.94 -24.58 27.04
C LYS A 116 -10.16 -25.30 26.45
N ASN A 117 -10.16 -26.63 26.51
CA ASN A 117 -11.29 -27.47 26.08
C ASN A 117 -12.56 -27.23 26.92
N ARG A 118 -12.41 -26.74 28.15
CA ARG A 118 -13.51 -26.45 29.08
C ARG A 118 -14.11 -25.07 28.83
N PHE A 119 -13.27 -24.05 28.60
CA PHE A 119 -13.74 -22.70 28.35
C PHE A 119 -14.40 -22.57 26.97
N ALA A 120 -13.85 -23.26 25.96
CA ALA A 120 -14.33 -23.19 24.59
C ALA A 120 -15.85 -23.33 24.42
N GLY A 121 -16.38 -22.63 23.41
CA GLY A 121 -17.79 -22.59 23.03
C GLY A 121 -18.66 -21.71 23.92
N TYR A 122 -18.07 -20.83 24.73
CA TYR A 122 -18.84 -19.90 25.57
C TYR A 122 -19.49 -18.79 24.74
N GLU A 123 -20.55 -18.22 25.29
CA GLU A 123 -21.33 -17.15 24.71
C GLU A 123 -21.53 -16.05 25.77
N VAL A 124 -21.57 -14.79 25.33
CA VAL A 124 -21.81 -13.64 26.21
C VAL A 124 -23.13 -12.97 25.80
N TYR A 125 -23.95 -12.66 26.80
CA TYR A 125 -25.27 -12.05 26.60
C TYR A 125 -25.45 -10.81 27.46
N LEU A 126 -26.04 -9.79 26.86
CA LEU A 126 -26.47 -8.54 27.51
C LEU A 126 -28.01 -8.57 27.61
N SER A 127 -28.57 -8.45 28.81
CA SER A 127 -30.02 -8.51 29.03
C SER A 127 -30.50 -7.51 30.07
N ASN A 128 -31.73 -7.03 29.93
CA ASN A 128 -32.43 -6.26 30.97
C ASN A 128 -33.31 -7.12 31.87
N THR A 129 -33.30 -8.44 31.67
CA THR A 129 -34.02 -9.38 32.54
C THR A 129 -33.08 -10.49 33.02
N THR A 130 -33.55 -11.25 34.00
CA THR A 130 -32.85 -12.46 34.45
C THR A 130 -32.97 -13.62 33.44
N ASP A 131 -33.79 -13.49 32.40
CA ASP A 131 -33.80 -14.42 31.29
C ASP A 131 -32.74 -14.01 30.24
N ARG A 132 -31.83 -14.93 29.95
CA ARG A 132 -30.80 -14.73 28.93
C ARG A 132 -31.40 -14.71 27.53
N LEU A 133 -32.48 -15.46 27.29
CA LEU A 133 -33.09 -15.61 25.96
C LEU A 133 -33.80 -14.34 25.49
N THR A 134 -34.13 -13.43 26.41
CA THR A 134 -34.66 -12.10 26.07
C THR A 134 -33.56 -11.07 25.80
N GLY A 135 -32.30 -11.43 26.05
CA GLY A 135 -31.13 -10.57 25.85
C GLY A 135 -30.47 -10.77 24.49
N GLU A 136 -29.58 -9.85 24.16
CA GLU A 136 -28.75 -9.91 22.95
C GLU A 136 -27.52 -10.78 23.19
N ARG A 137 -27.23 -11.70 22.26
CA ARG A 137 -25.96 -12.44 22.24
C ARG A 137 -24.90 -11.60 21.53
N CYS A 138 -24.08 -10.89 22.29
CA CYS A 138 -23.03 -10.04 21.72
C CYS A 138 -21.78 -10.81 21.30
N PHE A 139 -21.54 -12.00 21.85
CA PHE A 139 -20.38 -12.81 21.49
C PHE A 139 -20.67 -14.31 21.52
N ILE A 140 -20.00 -15.05 20.64
CA ILE A 140 -19.93 -16.51 20.62
C ILE A 140 -18.51 -16.96 20.26
N ASP A 141 -17.95 -17.88 21.05
CA ASP A 141 -16.68 -18.51 20.73
C ASP A 141 -16.86 -19.53 19.60
N GLU A 142 -16.28 -19.20 18.45
CA GLU A 142 -16.25 -20.03 17.23
C GLU A 142 -14.86 -20.63 16.97
N SER A 143 -14.01 -20.69 17.99
CA SER A 143 -12.67 -21.29 17.88
C SER A 143 -12.74 -22.72 17.33
N GLU A 144 -12.01 -22.97 16.23
CA GLU A 144 -12.00 -24.26 15.54
C GLU A 144 -11.01 -25.27 16.18
N SER A 145 -10.09 -24.77 17.00
CA SER A 145 -9.06 -25.58 17.67
C SER A 145 -8.77 -25.09 19.09
N VAL A 146 -8.27 -26.01 19.94
CA VAL A 146 -7.88 -25.73 21.33
C VAL A 146 -6.87 -24.59 21.43
N ASP A 147 -5.97 -24.43 20.46
CA ASP A 147 -4.88 -23.46 20.51
C ASP A 147 -5.33 -22.00 20.42
N GLN A 148 -6.49 -21.75 19.80
CA GLN A 148 -7.09 -20.42 19.69
C GLN A 148 -7.68 -19.92 21.02
N ILE A 149 -7.94 -20.82 21.96
CA ILE A 149 -8.47 -20.47 23.28
C ILE A 149 -7.36 -19.86 24.12
N ILE A 150 -7.59 -18.63 24.57
CA ILE A 150 -6.75 -17.87 25.50
C ILE A 150 -7.52 -17.63 26.80
N SER A 151 -6.81 -17.46 27.90
CA SER A 151 -7.39 -17.40 29.24
C SER A 151 -7.81 -15.99 29.65
N HIS A 152 -7.28 -14.95 28.99
CA HIS A 152 -7.71 -13.56 29.15
C HIS A 152 -8.25 -13.04 27.82
N VAL A 153 -9.52 -12.68 27.79
CA VAL A 153 -10.25 -12.25 26.58
C VAL A 153 -10.93 -10.91 26.82
N ASN A 154 -10.96 -10.08 25.77
CA ASN A 154 -11.59 -8.77 25.77
C ASN A 154 -12.62 -8.72 24.63
N HIS A 155 -13.86 -8.37 24.95
CA HIS A 155 -15.01 -8.31 24.05
C HIS A 155 -15.53 -6.87 23.91
N PRO A 156 -14.90 -6.02 23.08
CA PRO A 156 -15.41 -4.68 22.75
C PRO A 156 -16.72 -4.71 21.94
N GLU A 157 -17.01 -5.81 21.25
CA GLU A 157 -18.28 -6.07 20.56
C GLU A 157 -19.46 -6.22 21.53
N CYS A 158 -19.19 -6.56 22.80
CA CYS A 158 -20.19 -6.58 23.86
C CYS A 158 -20.41 -5.19 24.46
N ASN A 159 -20.73 -4.23 23.59
CA ASN A 159 -21.19 -2.89 23.94
C ASN A 159 -22.72 -2.79 23.79
N GLY A 160 -23.34 -1.87 24.51
CA GLY A 160 -24.79 -1.70 24.51
C GLY A 160 -25.38 -1.50 25.89
N THR A 161 -26.70 -1.42 26.01
CA THR A 161 -27.36 -1.11 27.28
C THR A 161 -27.93 -2.37 27.92
N ALA A 162 -27.52 -2.70 29.15
CA ALA A 162 -28.03 -3.85 29.88
C ALA A 162 -27.90 -3.70 31.41
N GLN A 163 -28.76 -4.39 32.16
CA GLN A 163 -28.61 -4.60 33.60
C GLN A 163 -27.85 -5.90 33.92
N TYR A 164 -27.99 -6.93 33.10
CA TYR A 164 -27.41 -8.25 33.34
C TYR A 164 -26.43 -8.63 32.25
N VAL A 165 -25.25 -9.09 32.65
CA VAL A 165 -24.28 -9.74 31.76
C VAL A 165 -24.20 -11.21 32.13
N THR A 166 -24.44 -12.10 31.16
CA THR A 166 -24.45 -13.55 31.35
C THR A 166 -23.42 -14.21 30.46
N ILE A 167 -22.50 -14.98 31.07
CA ILE A 167 -21.60 -15.89 30.37
C ILE A 167 -22.26 -17.26 30.40
N TYR A 168 -22.53 -17.81 29.23
CA TYR A 168 -23.22 -19.08 29.03
C TYR A 168 -22.27 -20.07 28.35
N ASN A 169 -22.29 -21.33 28.74
CA ASN A 169 -21.56 -22.37 28.06
C ASN A 169 -22.38 -23.64 27.98
N HIS A 170 -22.37 -24.32 26.83
CA HIS A 170 -23.18 -25.51 26.61
C HIS A 170 -22.44 -26.57 25.79
N ARG A 171 -22.95 -27.80 25.88
CA ARG A 171 -22.48 -28.97 25.16
C ARG A 171 -23.69 -29.65 24.54
N GLU A 172 -24.19 -29.06 23.45
CA GLU A 172 -25.15 -29.69 22.55
C GLU A 172 -24.64 -31.05 22.02
N SER A 173 -25.57 -31.91 21.62
CA SER A 173 -25.27 -33.20 20.98
C SER A 173 -25.86 -33.20 19.57
N PRO A 174 -25.04 -33.34 18.51
CA PRO A 174 -23.59 -33.55 18.53
C PRO A 174 -22.83 -32.29 19.00
N LYS A 175 -21.65 -32.49 19.58
CA LYS A 175 -20.78 -31.36 19.97
C LYS A 175 -20.40 -30.59 18.71
N ARG A 176 -20.31 -29.25 18.79
CA ARG A 176 -19.79 -28.40 17.70
C ARG A 176 -18.40 -28.86 17.25
N HIS A 177 -17.54 -29.22 18.21
CA HIS A 177 -16.27 -29.88 17.96
C HIS A 177 -16.02 -31.03 18.94
N ASP A 178 -15.44 -32.13 18.45
CA ASP A 178 -15.16 -33.33 19.24
C ASP A 178 -14.16 -33.10 20.39
N TRP A 179 -13.27 -32.11 20.22
CA TRP A 179 -12.26 -31.75 21.20
C TRP A 179 -12.81 -30.97 22.40
N TYR A 180 -14.06 -30.50 22.36
CA TYR A 180 -14.68 -29.85 23.52
C TYR A 180 -14.73 -30.81 24.70
N PHE A 181 -14.49 -30.30 25.91
CA PHE A 181 -14.68 -31.07 27.12
C PHE A 181 -16.12 -31.61 27.16
N LYS A 182 -16.31 -32.85 27.64
CA LYS A 182 -17.60 -33.55 27.58
C LYS A 182 -18.72 -32.89 28.38
N ASP A 183 -18.35 -32.09 29.37
CA ASP A 183 -19.26 -31.34 30.26
C ASP A 183 -19.07 -29.84 29.99
N ALA A 184 -20.13 -29.06 30.18
CA ALA A 184 -20.06 -27.60 30.14
C ALA A 184 -19.52 -27.10 31.49
N LEU A 185 -18.52 -26.21 31.47
CA LEU A 185 -17.88 -25.66 32.67
C LEU A 185 -17.58 -24.17 32.48
N LEU A 186 -17.66 -23.42 33.59
CA LEU A 186 -17.12 -22.07 33.71
C LEU A 186 -16.28 -22.00 34.99
N GLU A 187 -15.01 -21.63 34.82
CA GLU A 187 -14.01 -21.42 35.87
C GLU A 187 -13.53 -19.96 35.79
N LEU A 188 -14.46 -19.01 35.92
CA LEU A 188 -14.21 -17.58 35.74
C LEU A 188 -13.51 -17.01 36.98
N CYS A 189 -12.36 -16.40 36.78
CA CYS A 189 -11.57 -15.77 37.84
C CYS A 189 -11.90 -14.29 38.01
N GLU A 190 -12.13 -13.56 36.93
CA GLU A 190 -12.66 -12.20 37.01
C GLU A 190 -13.44 -11.89 35.73
N VAL A 191 -14.52 -11.12 35.85
CA VAL A 191 -15.34 -10.60 34.76
C VAL A 191 -15.53 -9.10 34.98
N GLN A 192 -14.86 -8.31 34.16
CA GLN A 192 -14.89 -6.85 34.26
C GLN A 192 -15.82 -6.31 33.18
N VAL A 193 -16.96 -5.78 33.61
CA VAL A 193 -17.87 -5.05 32.73
C VAL A 193 -17.54 -3.59 32.86
N TYR A 194 -17.13 -3.00 31.75
CA TYR A 194 -16.72 -1.61 31.64
C TYR A 194 -17.91 -0.79 31.13
N GLY A 195 -18.25 0.32 31.78
CA GLY A 195 -19.41 1.13 31.37
C GLY A 195 -19.73 2.27 32.33
N CYS A 196 -20.89 2.88 32.13
CA CYS A 196 -21.47 3.91 33.00
C CYS A 196 -22.98 3.67 33.18
N GLU A 197 -23.55 4.14 34.29
CA GLU A 197 -25.01 4.20 34.46
C GLU A 197 -25.65 4.84 33.22
N ALA A 198 -26.76 4.25 32.73
CA ALA A 198 -27.44 4.77 31.55
C ALA A 198 -27.73 6.27 31.71
N GLY A 199 -27.35 7.05 30.70
CA GLY A 199 -27.45 8.51 30.77
C GLY A 199 -26.23 9.24 31.31
N LYS A 200 -25.15 8.52 31.66
CA LYS A 200 -23.90 9.12 32.11
C LYS A 200 -22.70 8.67 31.30
N TYR A 201 -21.67 9.49 31.33
CA TYR A 201 -20.36 9.19 30.75
C TYR A 201 -19.27 9.88 31.56
N GLY A 202 -18.02 9.49 31.33
CA GLY A 202 -16.88 10.09 31.99
C GLY A 202 -15.75 9.09 32.11
N ASN A 203 -14.54 9.53 31.80
CA ASN A 203 -13.35 8.70 31.82
C ASN A 203 -13.04 8.26 33.27
N ARG A 204 -13.48 7.05 33.63
CA ARG A 204 -13.32 6.36 34.94
C ARG A 204 -14.16 6.87 36.10
N ASN A 205 -15.05 7.84 35.87
CA ASN A 205 -15.85 8.44 36.94
C ASN A 205 -17.34 8.57 36.64
N CYS A 206 -17.77 8.47 35.38
CA CYS A 206 -19.18 8.58 34.98
C CYS A 206 -19.88 9.84 35.56
N ASP A 207 -19.16 10.93 35.76
CA ASP A 207 -19.66 12.14 36.43
C ASP A 207 -20.47 13.06 35.48
N GLU A 208 -20.30 12.90 34.18
CA GLU A 208 -20.95 13.73 33.17
C GLU A 208 -22.28 13.11 32.72
N THR A 209 -23.24 13.95 32.33
CA THR A 209 -24.56 13.50 31.88
C THR A 209 -24.64 13.55 30.36
N CYS A 210 -25.12 12.47 29.75
CA CYS A 210 -25.33 12.39 28.30
C CYS A 210 -26.22 13.54 27.82
N SER A 211 -25.99 14.00 26.59
CA SER A 211 -26.81 15.05 25.99
C SER A 211 -28.28 14.64 25.94
N SER A 212 -29.19 15.54 26.32
CA SER A 212 -30.63 15.34 26.15
C SER A 212 -31.06 15.20 24.69
N ASN A 213 -30.17 15.56 23.75
CA ASN A 213 -30.37 15.38 22.31
C ASN A 213 -29.97 13.98 21.84
N CYS A 214 -29.37 13.14 22.69
CA CYS A 214 -29.26 11.71 22.41
C CYS A 214 -30.64 11.07 22.62
N PRO A 215 -31.13 10.23 21.70
CA PRO A 215 -32.33 9.44 21.93
C PRO A 215 -32.21 8.63 23.23
N GLY A 216 -33.20 8.73 24.11
CA GLY A 216 -33.16 8.10 25.43
C GLY A 216 -32.07 8.63 26.38
N SER A 217 -31.40 9.73 26.02
CA SER A 217 -30.17 10.23 26.69
C SER A 217 -29.06 9.18 26.75
N VAL A 218 -28.97 8.23 25.80
CA VAL A 218 -27.95 7.18 25.82
C VAL A 218 -26.71 7.61 25.05
N CYS A 219 -25.53 7.54 25.67
CA CYS A 219 -24.26 7.93 25.06
C CYS A 219 -23.10 7.01 25.46
N HIS A 220 -22.03 7.04 24.69
CA HIS A 220 -20.84 6.22 24.89
C HIS A 220 -20.20 6.51 26.26
N PRO A 221 -19.93 5.49 27.10
CA PRO A 221 -19.51 5.67 28.50
C PRO A 221 -18.22 6.48 28.69
N SER A 222 -17.29 6.42 27.73
CA SER A 222 -16.02 7.16 27.80
C SER A 222 -16.05 8.52 27.10
N SER A 223 -16.79 8.68 25.99
CA SER A 223 -16.68 9.85 25.10
C SER A 223 -17.89 10.79 25.17
N GLY A 224 -19.03 10.33 25.69
CA GLY A 224 -20.25 11.13 25.76
C GLY A 224 -20.99 11.27 24.43
N ASN A 225 -20.51 10.63 23.36
CA ASN A 225 -21.15 10.65 22.05
C ASN A 225 -22.44 9.82 22.07
N CYS A 226 -23.54 10.35 21.53
CA CYS A 226 -24.76 9.55 21.37
C CYS A 226 -24.47 8.23 20.64
N LEU A 227 -24.91 7.10 21.19
CA LEU A 227 -24.68 5.79 20.57
C LEU A 227 -25.45 5.63 19.26
N TYR A 228 -26.58 6.33 19.14
CA TYR A 228 -27.41 6.38 17.95
C TYR A 228 -28.12 7.73 17.87
N CYS A 229 -28.52 8.12 16.67
CA CYS A 229 -29.39 9.27 16.43
C CYS A 229 -30.73 8.78 15.86
N GLY A 230 -31.82 9.43 16.26
CA GLY A 230 -33.15 9.08 15.80
C GLY A 230 -33.41 9.52 14.36
N ASP A 231 -34.57 9.13 13.81
CA ASP A 231 -34.99 9.55 12.47
C ASP A 231 -34.92 11.07 12.31
N ASN A 232 -34.44 11.52 11.15
CA ASN A 232 -34.17 12.93 10.85
C ASN A 232 -33.11 13.62 11.73
N THR A 233 -32.19 12.88 12.36
CA THR A 233 -31.05 13.46 13.09
C THR A 233 -29.73 12.75 12.80
N TYR A 234 -28.60 13.47 12.95
CA TYR A 234 -27.24 12.97 12.67
C TYR A 234 -26.22 13.51 13.67
N THR A 235 -25.04 12.89 13.76
CA THR A 235 -23.90 13.35 14.59
C THR A 235 -22.73 13.77 13.72
N ARG A 236 -21.96 14.77 14.16
CA ARG A 236 -20.67 15.10 13.52
C ARG A 236 -19.53 14.44 14.28
N PRO A 237 -18.44 14.04 13.61
CA PRO A 237 -17.22 13.66 14.30
C PRO A 237 -16.81 14.78 15.26
N SER A 238 -16.48 14.45 16.52
CA SER A 238 -16.16 15.35 17.64
C SER A 238 -17.32 16.05 18.36
N GLU A 239 -18.58 15.76 18.02
CA GLU A 239 -19.74 16.28 18.76
C GLU A 239 -20.45 15.18 19.58
N THR A 240 -20.86 15.53 20.80
CA THR A 240 -21.49 14.60 21.76
C THR A 240 -23.01 14.49 21.62
N SER A 241 -23.64 15.25 20.71
CA SER A 241 -25.10 15.38 20.59
C SER A 241 -25.61 15.22 19.15
N CYS A 242 -26.79 14.61 18.97
CA CYS A 242 -27.48 14.57 17.68
C CYS A 242 -28.01 15.95 17.25
N ARG A 243 -27.98 16.20 15.94
CA ARG A 243 -28.49 17.41 15.28
C ARG A 243 -29.62 17.06 14.32
N PRO A 244 -30.60 17.95 14.11
CA PRO A 244 -31.59 17.76 13.05
C PRO A 244 -30.91 17.73 11.67
N CYS A 245 -31.44 16.90 10.78
CA CYS A 245 -31.08 16.91 9.37
C CYS A 245 -31.28 18.30 8.75
N PRO A 246 -30.50 18.68 7.73
CA PRO A 246 -30.70 19.94 7.03
C PRO A 246 -32.16 20.14 6.57
N GLU A 247 -32.72 21.34 6.76
CA GLU A 247 -34.09 21.67 6.32
C GLU A 247 -34.28 21.57 4.80
N SER A 248 -33.18 21.60 4.05
CA SER A 248 -33.14 21.40 2.60
C SER A 248 -33.38 19.96 2.16
N CYS A 249 -33.37 18.99 3.07
CA CYS A 249 -33.62 17.58 2.74
C CYS A 249 -35.11 17.31 2.50
N ALA A 250 -35.41 16.51 1.46
CA ALA A 250 -36.73 15.89 1.32
C ALA A 250 -36.74 14.56 2.08
N GLY A 251 -36.92 14.64 3.41
CA GLY A 251 -36.95 13.48 4.30
C GLY A 251 -35.62 13.29 5.07
N PRO A 252 -35.33 12.05 5.54
CA PRO A 252 -34.18 11.80 6.42
C PRO A 252 -32.84 12.02 5.74
N CYS A 253 -31.81 12.26 6.55
CA CYS A 253 -30.41 12.29 6.17
C CYS A 253 -29.67 11.09 6.75
N ASP A 254 -28.49 10.79 6.21
CA ASP A 254 -27.60 9.77 6.75
C ASP A 254 -26.92 10.22 8.05
N THR A 255 -26.11 9.34 8.64
CA THR A 255 -25.39 9.61 9.90
C THR A 255 -24.38 10.74 9.81
N TYR A 256 -24.06 11.26 8.62
CA TYR A 256 -23.17 12.37 8.38
C TYR A 256 -23.91 13.68 8.04
N GLY A 257 -25.23 13.64 7.99
CA GLY A 257 -26.06 14.80 7.67
C GLY A 257 -26.23 15.03 6.17
N ASN A 258 -26.02 14.02 5.33
CA ASN A 258 -26.33 14.09 3.90
C ASN A 258 -27.77 13.67 3.66
N CYS A 259 -28.56 14.50 3.00
CA CYS A 259 -29.95 14.20 2.68
C CYS A 259 -30.06 12.88 1.92
N ASN A 260 -31.01 12.02 2.23
CA ASN A 260 -31.23 10.78 1.46
C ASN A 260 -31.88 11.08 0.11
N ALA A 261 -32.78 12.06 0.07
CA ALA A 261 -33.40 12.60 -1.13
C ALA A 261 -33.45 14.13 -1.09
N CYS A 262 -33.52 14.75 -2.27
CA CYS A 262 -33.71 16.19 -2.41
C CYS A 262 -35.11 16.51 -2.89
N PRO A 263 -35.67 17.68 -2.50
CA PRO A 263 -36.88 18.20 -3.12
C PRO A 263 -36.67 18.32 -4.64
N ASP A 264 -37.74 18.14 -5.42
CA ASP A 264 -37.69 18.36 -6.86
C ASP A 264 -37.14 19.77 -7.15
N GLY A 265 -36.21 19.87 -8.09
CA GLY A 265 -35.50 21.11 -8.36
C GLY A 265 -34.17 21.26 -7.61
N PHE A 266 -33.77 20.32 -6.75
CA PHE A 266 -32.52 20.42 -5.98
C PHE A 266 -31.66 19.15 -6.06
N TYR A 267 -30.34 19.32 -5.94
CA TYR A 267 -29.34 18.24 -5.92
C TYR A 267 -28.12 18.62 -5.06
N GLY A 268 -27.28 17.65 -4.73
CA GLY A 268 -26.14 17.81 -3.80
C GLY A 268 -26.32 16.97 -2.54
N PHE A 269 -25.24 16.85 -1.75
CA PHE A 269 -25.25 16.04 -0.54
C PHE A 269 -26.23 16.56 0.51
N GLN A 270 -26.47 17.87 0.52
CA GLN A 270 -27.43 18.56 1.39
C GLN A 270 -28.51 19.29 0.58
N CYS A 271 -28.71 18.92 -0.69
CA CYS A 271 -29.68 19.56 -1.60
C CYS A 271 -29.46 21.06 -1.78
N GLU A 272 -28.20 21.48 -1.75
CA GLU A 272 -27.76 22.87 -1.75
C GLU A 272 -27.70 23.51 -3.14
N ASN A 273 -27.82 22.71 -4.21
CA ASN A 273 -27.77 23.16 -5.59
C ASN A 273 -29.12 23.02 -6.29
N THR A 274 -29.44 23.88 -7.24
CA THR A 274 -30.68 23.83 -8.02
C THR A 274 -30.48 23.12 -9.35
N CYS A 275 -31.42 22.26 -9.75
CA CYS A 275 -31.50 21.67 -11.08
C CYS A 275 -31.54 22.76 -12.17
N SER A 276 -31.10 22.43 -13.39
CA SER A 276 -31.26 23.34 -14.53
C SER A 276 -32.74 23.66 -14.77
N SER A 277 -33.06 24.93 -15.04
CA SER A 277 -34.43 25.39 -15.33
C SER A 277 -35.01 24.83 -16.63
N THR A 278 -34.17 24.25 -17.47
CA THR A 278 -34.51 23.58 -18.73
C THR A 278 -34.59 22.05 -18.58
N CYS A 279 -34.40 21.52 -17.36
CA CYS A 279 -34.82 20.15 -17.06
C CYS A 279 -36.35 20.06 -17.20
N SER A 280 -36.84 18.97 -17.78
CA SER A 280 -38.28 18.69 -17.81
C SER A 280 -38.80 18.57 -16.38
N SER A 281 -39.86 19.32 -16.07
CA SER A 281 -40.45 19.45 -14.73
C SER A 281 -39.47 19.88 -13.61
N ASN A 282 -38.31 20.48 -13.96
CA ASN A 282 -37.23 20.83 -13.02
C ASN A 282 -36.65 19.63 -12.24
N VAL A 283 -36.76 18.39 -12.75
CA VAL A 283 -36.28 17.20 -12.04
C VAL A 283 -34.89 16.79 -12.55
N CYS A 284 -33.93 16.70 -11.63
CA CYS A 284 -32.58 16.23 -11.88
C CYS A 284 -32.13 15.18 -10.87
N GLU A 285 -31.05 14.47 -11.18
CA GLU A 285 -30.45 13.46 -10.33
C GLU A 285 -29.78 14.09 -9.09
N LYS A 286 -30.16 13.60 -7.91
CA LYS A 286 -29.68 14.09 -6.60
C LYS A 286 -28.14 14.12 -6.49
N ALA A 287 -27.44 13.18 -7.11
CA ALA A 287 -25.99 13.02 -6.97
C ALA A 287 -25.17 14.03 -7.78
N ASN A 288 -25.61 14.39 -8.98
CA ASN A 288 -24.80 15.07 -10.00
C ASN A 288 -25.54 16.24 -10.68
N GLY A 289 -26.84 16.40 -10.45
CA GLY A 289 -27.66 17.45 -11.04
C GLY A 289 -28.04 17.20 -12.50
N ASP A 290 -27.87 15.97 -13.00
CA ASP A 290 -28.19 15.64 -14.38
C ASP A 290 -29.70 15.56 -14.58
N CYS A 291 -30.23 16.25 -15.58
CA CYS A 291 -31.67 16.30 -15.83
C CYS A 291 -32.16 14.90 -16.20
N LYS A 292 -33.32 14.47 -15.69
CA LYS A 292 -33.92 13.18 -16.12
C LYS A 292 -34.39 13.23 -17.57
N ALA A 293 -34.94 14.36 -18.00
CA ALA A 293 -35.27 14.68 -19.38
C ALA A 293 -35.08 16.18 -19.63
N CYS A 294 -34.94 16.60 -20.89
CA CYS A 294 -34.91 18.01 -21.27
C CYS A 294 -36.30 18.49 -21.66
N GLN A 295 -36.55 19.80 -21.48
CA GLN A 295 -37.64 20.46 -22.18
C GLN A 295 -37.36 20.45 -23.69
N ASP A 296 -38.42 20.43 -24.51
CA ASP A 296 -38.29 20.50 -25.96
C ASP A 296 -37.46 21.73 -26.36
N GLY A 297 -36.54 21.56 -27.31
CA GLY A 297 -35.60 22.62 -27.69
C GLY A 297 -34.26 22.59 -26.96
N PHE A 298 -34.06 21.68 -25.99
CA PHE A 298 -32.80 21.59 -25.24
C PHE A 298 -32.21 20.17 -25.20
N TRP A 299 -30.87 20.09 -25.13
CA TRP A 299 -30.11 18.85 -25.01
C TRP A 299 -28.86 19.01 -24.13
N GLY A 300 -28.15 17.90 -23.93
CA GLY A 300 -27.07 17.71 -22.98
C GLY A 300 -27.54 17.08 -21.67
N ILE A 301 -26.61 16.50 -20.91
CA ILE A 301 -26.88 15.82 -19.62
C ILE A 301 -27.55 16.74 -18.58
N ARG A 302 -27.41 18.07 -18.73
CA ARG A 302 -28.07 19.11 -17.93
C ARG A 302 -29.03 20.01 -18.72
N CYS A 303 -29.33 19.65 -19.97
CA CYS A 303 -30.28 20.36 -20.83
C CYS A 303 -29.95 21.84 -21.07
N ILE A 304 -28.67 22.20 -21.07
CA ILE A 304 -28.23 23.60 -21.18
C ILE A 304 -27.92 24.03 -22.61
N TYR A 305 -28.02 23.14 -23.59
CA TYR A 305 -27.72 23.43 -24.99
C TYR A 305 -29.01 23.48 -25.79
N ASP A 306 -29.14 24.48 -26.66
CA ASP A 306 -30.28 24.59 -27.57
C ASP A 306 -30.17 23.54 -28.69
N CYS A 307 -31.31 22.97 -29.09
CA CYS A 307 -31.43 22.17 -30.30
C CYS A 307 -31.19 23.03 -31.54
N SER A 308 -30.63 22.44 -32.61
CA SER A 308 -30.39 23.16 -33.87
C SER A 308 -31.69 23.70 -34.49
N ASP A 309 -31.65 24.92 -35.04
CA ASP A 309 -32.76 25.54 -35.77
C ASP A 309 -33.20 24.75 -37.02
N THR A 310 -32.35 23.83 -37.49
CA THR A 310 -32.61 22.92 -38.60
C THR A 310 -33.52 21.75 -38.22
N CYS A 311 -33.70 21.47 -36.92
CA CYS A 311 -34.58 20.41 -36.44
C CYS A 311 -36.04 20.76 -36.74
N GLU A 312 -36.78 19.82 -37.32
CA GLU A 312 -38.22 19.95 -37.51
C GLU A 312 -38.92 19.96 -36.12
N SER A 313 -39.77 20.95 -35.88
CA SER A 313 -40.41 21.23 -34.57
C SER A 313 -39.45 21.61 -33.42
N GLY A 314 -38.15 21.80 -33.66
CA GLY A 314 -37.18 22.19 -32.62
C GLY A 314 -36.84 21.07 -31.62
N VAL A 315 -37.15 19.82 -31.94
CA VAL A 315 -36.92 18.68 -31.03
C VAL A 315 -35.66 17.92 -31.44
N CYS A 316 -34.77 17.70 -30.48
CA CYS A 316 -33.53 16.96 -30.67
C CYS A 316 -33.27 15.99 -29.51
N GLU A 317 -32.43 14.98 -29.75
CA GLU A 317 -32.13 13.94 -28.78
C GLU A 317 -31.37 14.50 -27.56
N LYS A 318 -31.85 14.17 -26.35
CA LYS A 318 -31.32 14.64 -25.06
C LYS A 318 -29.80 14.55 -24.92
N THR A 319 -29.16 13.49 -25.41
CA THR A 319 -27.73 13.23 -25.11
C THR A 319 -26.81 13.76 -26.20
N LEU A 320 -27.23 13.66 -27.46
CA LEU A 320 -26.40 13.90 -28.63
C LEU A 320 -26.81 15.14 -29.43
N GLY A 321 -27.97 15.75 -29.13
CA GLY A 321 -28.45 16.95 -29.82
C GLY A 321 -28.89 16.73 -31.26
N HIS A 322 -28.97 15.47 -31.70
CA HIS A 322 -29.36 15.13 -33.07
C HIS A 322 -30.86 15.36 -33.27
N CYS A 323 -31.23 16.02 -34.36
CA CYS A 323 -32.63 16.28 -34.69
C CYS A 323 -33.39 14.96 -34.86
N THR A 324 -34.59 14.88 -34.29
CA THR A 324 -35.46 13.71 -34.50
C THR A 324 -36.02 13.65 -35.92
N ALA A 325 -36.03 14.79 -36.62
CA ALA A 325 -36.27 14.94 -38.06
C ALA A 325 -35.64 16.26 -38.55
N ASP A 326 -35.09 16.29 -39.77
CA ASP A 326 -34.47 17.47 -40.38
C ASP A 326 -35.39 18.13 -41.42
N LYS A 327 -35.41 19.48 -41.46
CA LYS A 327 -36.12 20.24 -42.50
C LYS A 327 -35.42 20.03 -43.86
N GLN A 328 -36.03 19.28 -44.78
CA GLN A 328 -35.47 19.10 -46.12
C GLN A 328 -35.40 20.42 -46.90
N SER A 329 -34.18 20.76 -47.34
CA SER A 329 -33.89 21.89 -48.22
C SER A 329 -34.27 21.54 -49.67
N GLY A 330 -35.23 22.28 -50.23
CA GLY A 330 -35.58 22.20 -51.65
C GLY A 330 -34.60 23.02 -52.51
N VAL A 331 -34.04 22.38 -53.54
CA VAL A 331 -33.40 23.06 -54.68
C VAL A 331 -34.05 22.56 -55.96
N GLU A 332 -34.66 23.47 -56.72
CA GLU A 332 -35.25 23.23 -58.03
C GLU A 332 -34.18 23.04 -59.12
N ALA A 333 -34.43 22.12 -60.05
CA ALA A 333 -33.90 22.18 -61.41
C ALA A 333 -34.97 21.71 -62.41
N ILE A 334 -35.21 22.54 -63.42
CA ILE A 334 -36.23 22.43 -64.48
C ILE A 334 -35.65 21.64 -65.68
N ILE A 335 -36.51 20.87 -66.38
CA ILE A 335 -36.70 20.76 -67.86
C ILE A 335 -36.91 19.30 -68.38
N VAL A 336 -38.19 19.04 -68.72
CA VAL A 336 -38.77 18.42 -69.94
C VAL A 336 -38.50 16.95 -70.33
N GLY A 337 -39.60 16.19 -70.48
CA GLY A 337 -39.79 15.31 -71.64
C GLY A 337 -40.15 13.85 -71.34
N ALA A 338 -41.44 13.52 -71.40
CA ALA A 338 -42.05 12.21 -71.17
C ALA A 338 -41.53 11.05 -72.05
N SER A 339 -41.42 9.82 -71.52
CA SER A 339 -42.50 8.80 -71.53
C SER A 339 -42.01 7.35 -71.27
N ALA A 340 -42.92 6.58 -70.65
CA ALA A 340 -43.04 5.11 -70.57
C ALA A 340 -42.30 4.31 -69.46
N GLY A 341 -43.10 3.86 -68.48
CA GLY A 341 -43.35 2.41 -68.37
C GLY A 341 -42.70 1.63 -67.22
N ALA A 342 -43.36 1.66 -66.07
CA ALA A 342 -43.61 0.58 -65.10
C ALA A 342 -42.77 -0.73 -65.15
N GLY A 343 -42.32 -1.20 -63.97
CA GLY A 343 -42.21 -2.65 -63.74
C GLY A 343 -41.30 -3.15 -62.61
N VAL A 344 -41.83 -3.18 -61.39
CA VAL A 344 -41.66 -4.27 -60.38
C VAL A 344 -40.25 -4.62 -59.87
N GLY A 345 -39.93 -4.19 -58.64
CA GLY A 345 -38.82 -4.68 -57.83
C GLY A 345 -39.30 -5.37 -56.54
N ILE A 346 -39.75 -6.62 -56.65
CA ILE A 346 -39.89 -7.55 -55.50
C ILE A 346 -39.24 -8.88 -55.92
N ALA A 347 -37.91 -8.99 -55.79
CA ALA A 347 -37.20 -10.28 -55.95
C ALA A 347 -35.74 -10.32 -55.42
N VAL A 348 -35.19 -9.28 -54.77
CA VAL A 348 -33.72 -9.23 -54.51
C VAL A 348 -33.32 -9.44 -53.04
N VAL A 349 -34.26 -9.43 -52.08
CA VAL A 349 -33.91 -9.51 -50.65
C VAL A 349 -33.73 -10.97 -50.14
N LEU A 350 -34.07 -12.00 -50.94
CA LEU A 350 -33.94 -13.40 -50.54
C LEU A 350 -32.71 -14.16 -51.11
N PHE A 351 -31.85 -13.52 -51.92
CA PHE A 351 -30.73 -14.22 -52.57
C PHE A 351 -29.34 -13.95 -51.95
N VAL A 352 -29.18 -12.86 -51.17
CA VAL A 352 -27.88 -12.50 -50.59
C VAL A 352 -27.55 -13.31 -49.32
N PHE A 353 -28.57 -13.83 -48.62
CA PHE A 353 -28.37 -14.58 -47.37
C PHE A 353 -27.95 -16.05 -47.53
N ILE A 354 -28.01 -16.63 -48.74
CA ILE A 354 -27.68 -18.05 -48.98
C ILE A 354 -26.24 -18.25 -49.53
N VAL A 355 -25.59 -17.20 -50.06
CA VAL A 355 -24.27 -17.33 -50.71
C VAL A 355 -23.08 -17.19 -49.74
N ILE A 356 -23.26 -16.55 -48.58
CA ILE A 356 -22.15 -16.33 -47.63
C ILE A 356 -21.89 -17.56 -46.72
N PHE A 357 -22.83 -18.50 -46.61
CA PHE A 357 -22.71 -19.62 -45.66
C PHE A 357 -22.28 -20.97 -46.24
N LYS A 358 -21.78 -21.02 -47.49
CA LYS A 358 -21.39 -22.32 -48.07
C LYS A 358 -20.28 -22.23 -49.12
N ARG A 359 -19.03 -21.99 -48.69
CA ARG A 359 -17.80 -22.57 -49.29
C ARG A 359 -16.51 -22.15 -48.56
N ARG A 360 -16.25 -22.78 -47.41
CA ARG A 360 -14.89 -23.12 -46.99
C ARG A 360 -14.71 -24.62 -47.22
N SER A 361 -13.93 -25.00 -48.25
CA SER A 361 -13.19 -26.27 -48.29
C SER A 361 -12.18 -26.28 -49.44
N THR A 362 -10.91 -26.26 -49.05
CA THR A 362 -9.69 -26.91 -49.60
C THR A 362 -9.54 -27.20 -51.10
N THR A 363 -8.34 -26.93 -51.65
CA THR A 363 -7.40 -27.91 -52.26
C THR A 363 -6.03 -27.27 -52.56
N LEU A 364 -4.95 -28.02 -52.28
CA LEU A 364 -3.51 -27.73 -52.42
C LEU A 364 -2.98 -27.59 -53.87
N ARG A 365 -1.88 -26.83 -54.08
CA ARG A 365 -0.54 -27.34 -54.52
C ARG A 365 0.50 -26.24 -54.86
N GLU A 366 1.60 -26.28 -54.10
CA GLU A 366 3.04 -26.25 -54.43
C GLU A 366 3.72 -25.46 -55.57
N MET A 367 4.92 -24.96 -55.18
CA MET A 367 6.21 -24.77 -55.88
C MET A 367 6.44 -23.54 -56.78
N THR A 368 7.31 -22.61 -56.35
CA THR A 368 8.71 -22.46 -56.87
C THR A 368 9.53 -21.34 -56.19
N THR A 369 10.68 -21.77 -55.63
CA THR A 369 12.01 -21.12 -55.54
C THR A 369 12.18 -19.60 -55.34
N ALA A 370 12.78 -19.21 -54.20
CA ALA A 370 13.65 -18.03 -54.07
C ALA A 370 15.12 -18.48 -53.99
N PRO A 371 16.10 -17.70 -54.50
CA PRO A 371 17.50 -18.07 -54.52
C PRO A 371 18.18 -17.86 -53.16
N SER A 372 19.08 -18.78 -52.86
CA SER A 372 19.95 -18.90 -51.69
C SER A 372 21.20 -18.01 -51.75
N VAL A 373 21.67 -17.53 -50.59
CA VAL A 373 23.12 -17.43 -50.29
C VAL A 373 23.35 -17.99 -48.87
N LYS A 374 24.23 -18.98 -48.79
CA LYS A 374 24.63 -19.76 -47.60
C LYS A 374 25.82 -19.11 -46.90
N TYR A 375 25.94 -19.32 -45.58
CA TYR A 375 27.22 -19.66 -44.94
C TYR A 375 27.00 -20.67 -43.80
N GLU A 376 27.97 -21.57 -43.65
CA GLU A 376 27.89 -22.92 -43.08
C GLU A 376 28.04 -23.00 -41.54
N LYS A 377 27.49 -24.08 -40.96
CA LYS A 377 27.85 -24.65 -39.64
C LYS A 377 28.40 -26.07 -39.84
N PRO A 378 29.19 -26.60 -38.89
CA PRO A 378 29.15 -28.03 -38.53
C PRO A 378 28.65 -28.23 -37.08
N ILE A 379 27.43 -28.74 -36.86
CA ILE A 379 27.01 -30.13 -36.52
C ILE A 379 27.21 -30.55 -35.04
N PRO A 380 26.12 -30.97 -34.36
CA PRO A 380 26.12 -32.15 -33.49
C PRO A 380 25.11 -33.24 -33.98
N ARG A 381 25.50 -34.52 -33.94
CA ARG A 381 24.61 -35.71 -34.04
C ARG A 381 24.17 -36.11 -32.63
N GLY A 382 22.99 -36.66 -32.33
CA GLY A 382 21.81 -37.01 -33.12
C GLY A 382 20.76 -37.74 -32.26
N ASN A 383 19.49 -37.49 -32.58
CA ASN A 383 18.27 -38.34 -32.54
C ASN A 383 17.71 -38.96 -31.24
N SER A 384 16.48 -38.53 -30.87
CA SER A 384 15.18 -39.19 -31.19
C SER A 384 14.14 -38.89 -30.09
N LYS A 385 13.27 -37.87 -30.25
CA LYS A 385 11.86 -37.89 -30.74
C LYS A 385 10.81 -38.54 -29.82
N ASN A 386 10.00 -37.67 -29.18
CA ASN A 386 8.54 -37.46 -29.30
C ASN A 386 8.02 -36.83 -27.98
N ASN A 387 6.99 -35.99 -27.84
CA ASN A 387 6.28 -34.98 -28.66
C ASN A 387 5.10 -34.51 -27.76
N SER A 388 5.06 -33.26 -27.29
CA SER A 388 3.84 -32.56 -26.84
C SER A 388 4.23 -31.11 -26.57
N ASP A 389 4.04 -30.25 -27.56
CA ASP A 389 4.26 -28.81 -27.44
C ASP A 389 2.88 -28.14 -27.50
N GLU A 390 2.51 -27.50 -26.39
CA GLU A 390 1.41 -26.55 -26.28
C GLU A 390 1.93 -25.20 -26.79
N THR A 391 1.30 -24.66 -27.83
CA THR A 391 1.52 -23.29 -28.31
C THR A 391 0.42 -22.39 -27.76
N GLU A 392 0.76 -21.50 -26.84
CA GLU A 392 -0.12 -20.40 -26.40
C GLU A 392 0.01 -19.17 -27.31
N GLU A 393 -1.16 -18.57 -27.58
CA GLU A 393 -1.44 -17.48 -28.50
C GLU A 393 -1.03 -16.09 -27.94
N HIS A 394 -0.52 -15.25 -28.85
CA HIS A 394 -0.36 -13.82 -28.64
C HIS A 394 -1.67 -13.09 -28.98
N ILE A 395 -2.29 -12.41 -28.00
CA ILE A 395 -3.37 -11.44 -28.27
C ILE A 395 -2.75 -10.05 -28.40
N TYR A 396 -2.57 -9.59 -29.64
CA TYR A 396 -2.53 -8.18 -29.99
C TYR A 396 -3.87 -7.86 -30.64
N LEU A 397 -4.59 -6.85 -30.13
CA LEU A 397 -5.77 -6.30 -30.81
C LEU A 397 -5.31 -5.60 -32.09
N GLU A 398 -5.53 -6.24 -33.24
CA GLU A 398 -5.54 -5.58 -34.55
C GLU A 398 -6.79 -4.69 -34.64
N ILE A 399 -6.59 -3.38 -34.78
CA ILE A 399 -7.65 -2.46 -35.17
C ILE A 399 -7.56 -2.30 -36.69
N GLU A 400 -8.65 -2.64 -37.38
CA GLU A 400 -8.83 -2.45 -38.82
C GLU A 400 -8.78 -0.96 -39.19
N ASN A 401 -8.06 -0.65 -40.27
CA ASN A 401 -8.02 0.68 -40.89
C ASN A 401 -9.41 1.03 -41.44
N VAL A 402 -10.01 2.11 -40.93
CA VAL A 402 -11.12 2.79 -41.60
C VAL A 402 -10.54 4.00 -42.34
N ASP A 403 -10.69 4.00 -43.66
CA ASP A 403 -10.39 5.14 -44.53
C ASP A 403 -11.21 6.36 -44.09
N ILE A 404 -10.55 7.45 -43.71
CA ILE A 404 -11.16 8.76 -43.53
C ILE A 404 -10.70 9.63 -44.69
N GLN A 405 -11.64 9.96 -45.58
CA GLN A 405 -11.46 10.96 -46.61
C GLN A 405 -11.37 12.36 -45.99
N ASP A 406 -10.41 13.11 -46.54
CA ASP A 406 -10.06 14.49 -46.27
C ASP A 406 -11.25 15.43 -46.52
N THR A 407 -11.70 16.19 -45.51
CA THR A 407 -12.47 17.43 -45.71
C THR A 407 -11.95 18.52 -44.78
N SER A 408 -11.31 19.51 -45.41
CA SER A 408 -10.81 20.76 -44.88
C SER A 408 -11.90 21.70 -44.34
N ASN A 409 -11.49 22.54 -43.37
CA ASN A 409 -12.12 23.77 -42.85
C ASN A 409 -13.41 23.60 -42.04
N ASP A 410 -13.29 23.73 -40.71
CA ASP A 410 -13.71 24.95 -40.00
C ASP A 410 -13.08 24.99 -38.60
N HIS A 411 -12.26 26.02 -38.36
CA HIS A 411 -11.71 26.32 -37.04
C HIS A 411 -12.76 27.09 -36.24
N GLU A 412 -13.50 26.41 -35.36
CA GLU A 412 -14.28 27.09 -34.34
C GLU A 412 -13.49 27.13 -33.01
N ASN A 413 -13.02 28.32 -32.68
CA ASN A 413 -12.37 28.64 -31.42
C ASN A 413 -13.36 28.44 -30.26
N VAL A 414 -13.29 27.29 -29.58
CA VAL A 414 -13.94 27.13 -28.28
C VAL A 414 -13.16 27.96 -27.26
N TYR A 415 -13.63 29.18 -27.01
CA TYR A 415 -13.24 29.99 -25.86
C TYR A 415 -13.56 29.21 -24.58
N TYR A 416 -12.53 28.63 -23.94
CA TYR A 416 -12.63 28.16 -22.56
C TYR A 416 -12.60 29.38 -21.63
N ASN A 417 -13.69 29.62 -20.91
CA ASN A 417 -13.74 30.64 -19.86
C ASN A 417 -12.67 30.36 -18.79
N GLU A 418 -11.82 31.35 -18.53
CA GLU A 418 -10.70 31.38 -17.54
C GLU A 418 -11.14 31.31 -16.05
N GLY A 419 -12.23 30.60 -15.72
CA GLY A 419 -12.94 30.77 -14.44
C GLY A 419 -12.67 29.78 -13.30
N SER A 420 -12.23 28.54 -13.55
CA SER A 420 -11.97 27.60 -12.44
C SER A 420 -10.96 26.50 -12.82
N MET A 421 -9.66 26.75 -12.66
CA MET A 421 -8.63 25.71 -12.85
C MET A 421 -8.74 24.65 -11.74
N GLY A 422 -9.05 23.42 -12.14
CA GLY A 422 -8.89 22.20 -11.34
C GLY A 422 -9.79 22.07 -10.12
N TYR A 423 -9.47 21.10 -9.26
CA TYR A 423 -10.14 20.82 -7.99
C TYR A 423 -9.18 20.98 -6.81
N PRO A 424 -9.66 21.27 -5.59
CA PRO A 424 -8.81 21.36 -4.40
C PRO A 424 -8.05 20.06 -4.12
N VAL A 425 -6.77 20.15 -3.73
CA VAL A 425 -5.93 18.98 -3.42
C VAL A 425 -6.58 18.06 -2.39
N ARG A 426 -7.23 18.64 -1.37
CA ARG A 426 -7.96 17.89 -0.32
C ARG A 426 -9.06 16.94 -0.84
N GLN A 427 -9.56 17.15 -2.06
CA GLN A 427 -10.59 16.30 -2.68
C GLN A 427 -10.00 15.10 -3.43
N LEU A 428 -8.68 15.08 -3.68
CA LEU A 428 -8.02 14.08 -4.53
C LEU A 428 -8.30 12.64 -4.06
N LYS A 429 -8.10 12.34 -2.77
CA LYS A 429 -8.34 10.99 -2.22
C LYS A 429 -9.79 10.54 -2.36
N THR A 430 -10.74 11.43 -2.08
CA THR A 430 -12.16 11.13 -2.21
C THR A 430 -12.53 10.88 -3.67
N MET A 431 -11.99 11.66 -4.60
CA MET A 431 -12.19 11.45 -6.04
C MET A 431 -11.59 10.13 -6.52
N ILE A 432 -10.40 9.76 -6.03
CA ILE A 432 -9.80 8.45 -6.33
C ILE A 432 -10.71 7.33 -5.84
N ALA A 433 -11.13 7.36 -4.58
CA ALA A 433 -12.01 6.34 -4.01
C ALA A 433 -13.33 6.18 -4.81
N GLN A 434 -13.95 7.30 -5.21
CA GLN A 434 -15.16 7.30 -6.03
C GLN A 434 -14.94 6.68 -7.41
N LYS A 435 -13.86 7.07 -8.10
CA LYS A 435 -13.57 6.58 -9.45
C LYS A 435 -13.08 5.13 -9.48
N MET A 436 -12.57 4.61 -8.36
CA MET A 436 -12.14 3.22 -8.20
C MET A 436 -13.30 2.25 -7.88
N ALA A 437 -14.46 2.73 -7.41
CA ALA A 437 -15.53 1.89 -6.85
C ALA A 437 -16.16 0.86 -7.82
N ASP A 438 -16.08 1.08 -9.13
CA ASP A 438 -16.55 0.14 -10.17
C ASP A 438 -15.38 -0.25 -11.09
N ASP A 439 -14.39 -0.90 -10.49
CA ASP A 439 -13.19 -1.42 -11.17
C ASP A 439 -12.50 -0.37 -12.07
N ALA A 440 -12.33 0.83 -11.52
CA ALA A 440 -11.74 1.99 -12.19
C ALA A 440 -12.40 2.40 -13.53
N LYS A 441 -13.64 1.97 -13.85
CA LYS A 441 -14.29 2.27 -15.15
C LYS A 441 -14.37 3.76 -15.47
N GLN A 442 -14.55 4.62 -14.47
CA GLN A 442 -14.57 6.07 -14.67
C GLN A 442 -13.21 6.59 -15.14
N PHE A 443 -12.11 6.11 -14.52
CA PHE A 443 -10.75 6.45 -14.98
C PHE A 443 -10.51 5.96 -16.41
N VAL A 444 -10.94 4.74 -16.73
CA VAL A 444 -10.81 4.17 -18.08
C VAL A 444 -11.59 5.01 -19.10
N SER A 445 -12.82 5.42 -18.78
CA SER A 445 -13.65 6.27 -19.64
C SER A 445 -13.00 7.64 -19.88
N GLU A 446 -12.51 8.27 -18.82
CA GLU A 446 -11.81 9.55 -18.91
C GLU A 446 -10.53 9.46 -19.73
N PHE A 447 -9.72 8.42 -19.53
CA PHE A 447 -8.49 8.19 -20.27
C PHE A 447 -8.75 8.02 -21.78
N LYS A 448 -9.84 7.34 -22.16
CA LYS A 448 -10.24 7.18 -23.57
C LYS A 448 -10.57 8.50 -24.28
N THR A 449 -10.74 9.60 -23.54
CA THR A 449 -10.98 10.92 -24.14
C THR A 449 -9.70 11.62 -24.63
N PHE A 450 -8.51 11.13 -24.25
CA PHE A 450 -7.26 11.71 -24.73
C PHE A 450 -6.99 11.32 -26.19
N PRO A 451 -6.52 12.25 -27.04
CA PRO A 451 -6.18 11.92 -28.41
C PRO A 451 -5.00 10.94 -28.46
N LEU A 452 -5.12 9.92 -29.30
CA LEU A 452 -4.06 8.95 -29.57
C LEU A 452 -3.34 9.31 -30.87
N GLY A 453 -2.01 9.28 -30.85
CA GLY A 453 -1.18 9.59 -32.01
C GLY A 453 -0.88 11.07 -32.18
N ALA A 454 -0.54 11.46 -33.41
CA ALA A 454 -0.11 12.81 -33.74
C ALA A 454 -1.29 13.76 -33.94
N THR A 455 -1.32 14.85 -33.17
CA THR A 455 -2.29 15.96 -33.30
C THR A 455 -1.66 17.23 -33.89
N HIS A 456 -0.33 17.24 -34.06
CA HIS A 456 0.43 18.35 -34.64
C HIS A 456 1.45 17.86 -35.68
N PRO A 457 1.94 18.75 -36.58
CA PRO A 457 2.95 18.40 -37.57
C PRO A 457 4.26 17.86 -36.97
N HIS A 458 4.86 16.88 -37.65
CA HIS A 458 6.11 16.22 -37.25
C HIS A 458 7.02 15.96 -38.47
N THR A 459 7.02 16.88 -39.44
CA THR A 459 7.69 16.75 -40.74
C THR A 459 9.19 16.55 -40.64
N ASN A 460 9.85 17.09 -39.60
CA ASN A 460 11.28 16.87 -39.39
C ASN A 460 11.59 15.42 -38.98
N SER A 461 10.66 14.76 -38.30
CA SER A 461 10.76 13.36 -37.92
C SER A 461 10.78 12.43 -39.14
N GLU A 462 9.97 12.75 -40.16
CA GLU A 462 9.89 11.96 -41.39
C GLU A 462 11.19 11.97 -42.20
N LYS A 463 11.96 13.06 -42.11
CA LYS A 463 13.27 13.19 -42.74
C LYS A 463 14.39 12.47 -41.97
N ASN A 464 14.16 12.17 -40.69
CA ASN A 464 15.15 11.65 -39.74
C ASN A 464 14.74 10.28 -39.15
N LYS A 465 14.05 9.43 -39.93
CA LYS A 465 13.50 8.14 -39.47
C LYS A 465 14.50 7.24 -38.75
N SER A 466 15.77 7.25 -39.15
CA SER A 466 16.83 6.44 -38.53
C SER A 466 17.23 6.89 -37.13
N LYS A 467 16.82 8.09 -36.71
CA LYS A 467 17.02 8.63 -35.36
C LYS A 467 15.84 8.36 -34.42
N ASN A 468 14.76 7.75 -34.92
CA ASN A 468 13.56 7.43 -34.15
C ASN A 468 13.55 5.97 -33.72
N ARG A 469 13.36 5.73 -32.41
CA ARG A 469 13.24 4.36 -31.88
C ARG A 469 11.95 3.70 -32.32
N TYR A 470 10.85 4.46 -32.37
CA TYR A 470 9.53 3.97 -32.75
C TYR A 470 8.99 4.73 -33.96
N LYS A 471 8.36 4.00 -34.87
CA LYS A 471 7.73 4.58 -36.08
C LYS A 471 6.46 5.37 -35.77
N SER A 472 5.90 5.24 -34.58
CA SER A 472 4.64 5.84 -34.16
C SER A 472 4.81 6.94 -33.12
N ILE A 473 6.04 7.24 -32.68
CA ILE A 473 6.32 8.24 -31.65
C ILE A 473 7.31 9.25 -32.22
N HIS A 474 6.84 10.48 -32.41
CA HIS A 474 7.57 11.57 -33.04
C HIS A 474 7.53 12.82 -32.17
N PRO A 475 8.59 13.65 -32.23
CA PRO A 475 8.51 14.99 -31.70
C PRO A 475 7.66 15.87 -32.62
N TYR A 476 6.92 16.82 -32.07
CA TYR A 476 6.19 17.79 -32.86
C TYR A 476 7.10 18.92 -33.29
N ASP A 477 6.90 19.45 -34.51
CA ASP A 477 7.81 20.42 -35.10
C ASP A 477 7.90 21.74 -34.29
N HIS A 478 6.83 22.12 -33.59
CA HIS A 478 6.74 23.39 -32.85
C HIS A 478 7.38 23.35 -31.44
N SER A 479 7.45 22.16 -30.84
CA SER A 479 7.93 21.94 -29.47
C SER A 479 9.24 21.14 -29.43
N ARG A 480 9.71 20.59 -30.56
CA ARG A 480 10.95 19.82 -30.61
C ARG A 480 12.17 20.61 -30.12
N VAL A 481 13.13 19.89 -29.55
CA VAL A 481 14.46 20.44 -29.29
C VAL A 481 15.25 20.51 -30.60
N ILE A 482 15.86 21.66 -30.87
CA ILE A 482 16.65 21.93 -32.08
C ILE A 482 18.12 22.03 -31.67
N LEU A 483 18.94 21.10 -32.15
CA LEU A 483 20.38 21.10 -31.88
C LEU A 483 21.11 22.05 -32.85
N ASP A 484 22.30 22.51 -32.46
CA ASP A 484 23.19 23.22 -33.37
C ASP A 484 23.47 22.36 -34.62
N THR A 485 23.66 22.96 -35.79
CA THR A 485 23.98 22.18 -36.99
C THR A 485 25.46 21.79 -37.00
N LEU A 486 25.76 20.54 -37.36
CA LEU A 486 27.12 20.08 -37.60
C LEU A 486 27.47 20.25 -39.10
N PRO A 487 28.62 20.88 -39.43
CA PRO A 487 29.02 21.08 -40.82
C PRO A 487 29.09 19.76 -41.60
N GLY A 488 28.40 19.71 -42.74
CA GLY A 488 28.39 18.54 -43.63
C GLY A 488 27.48 17.38 -43.19
N GLU A 489 26.78 17.50 -42.05
CA GLU A 489 25.87 16.46 -41.55
C GLU A 489 24.41 16.92 -41.66
N ASN A 490 23.70 16.48 -42.70
CA ASN A 490 22.26 16.76 -42.86
C ASN A 490 21.44 16.12 -41.72
N GLY A 491 20.48 16.87 -41.16
CA GLY A 491 19.64 16.41 -40.05
C GLY A 491 20.35 16.36 -38.70
N SER A 492 21.50 17.03 -38.56
CA SER A 492 22.27 17.14 -37.32
C SER A 492 21.63 18.05 -36.25
N ASP A 493 20.61 18.82 -36.64
CA ASP A 493 19.75 19.64 -35.76
C ASP A 493 18.62 18.83 -35.11
N TYR A 494 18.41 17.58 -35.57
CA TYR A 494 17.30 16.74 -35.14
C TYR A 494 17.69 15.79 -34.00
N ILE A 495 16.83 15.79 -32.97
CA ILE A 495 16.73 14.75 -31.95
C ILE A 495 15.24 14.49 -31.65
N ASN A 496 14.88 13.25 -31.31
CA ASN A 496 13.52 12.92 -30.87
C ASN A 496 13.33 13.34 -29.41
N ALA A 497 13.06 14.63 -29.22
CA ALA A 497 12.80 15.26 -27.92
C ALA A 497 11.93 16.50 -28.09
N ASP A 498 11.06 16.77 -27.13
CA ASP A 498 10.22 17.97 -27.07
C ASP A 498 10.39 18.68 -25.73
N TYR A 499 10.32 20.01 -25.76
CA TYR A 499 10.07 20.80 -24.56
C TYR A 499 8.66 20.53 -24.07
N ILE A 500 8.49 20.29 -22.77
CA ILE A 500 7.18 20.18 -22.14
C ILE A 500 7.02 21.34 -21.15
N ASP A 501 5.89 22.01 -21.23
CA ASP A 501 5.53 23.06 -20.29
C ASP A 501 5.10 22.50 -18.93
N ASN A 502 5.37 23.24 -17.87
CA ASN A 502 4.72 23.01 -16.58
C ASN A 502 3.28 23.55 -16.57
N VAL A 503 2.56 23.40 -15.46
CA VAL A 503 1.17 23.88 -15.32
C VAL A 503 1.03 25.39 -15.55
N GLU A 504 2.10 26.18 -15.33
CA GLU A 504 2.12 27.63 -15.54
C GLU A 504 2.62 28.03 -16.95
N ALA A 505 2.60 27.12 -17.93
CA ALA A 505 3.03 27.35 -19.32
C ALA A 505 4.50 27.84 -19.45
N LYS A 506 5.39 27.30 -18.60
CA LYS A 506 6.84 27.53 -18.69
C LYS A 506 7.55 26.25 -19.13
N LYS A 507 8.40 26.35 -20.14
CA LYS A 507 9.28 25.27 -20.63
C LYS A 507 10.25 24.83 -19.54
N PHE A 508 9.86 23.81 -18.80
CA PHE A 508 10.59 23.36 -17.60
C PHE A 508 11.22 21.98 -17.79
N TYR A 509 10.68 21.18 -18.71
CA TYR A 509 11.11 19.80 -18.94
C TYR A 509 11.51 19.58 -20.40
N VAL A 510 12.32 18.54 -20.62
CA VAL A 510 12.53 17.94 -21.94
C VAL A 510 12.18 16.47 -21.87
N ALA A 511 11.16 16.05 -22.62
CA ALA A 511 10.79 14.65 -22.78
C ALA A 511 11.47 14.09 -24.03
N THR A 512 12.24 13.01 -23.90
CA THR A 512 12.97 12.41 -25.02
C THR A 512 12.90 10.89 -25.02
N GLN A 513 13.09 10.26 -26.20
CA GLN A 513 13.21 8.81 -26.29
C GLN A 513 14.52 8.31 -25.64
N GLY A 514 14.54 7.04 -25.26
CA GLY A 514 15.77 6.36 -24.85
C GLY A 514 16.77 6.34 -26.01
N PRO A 515 18.01 6.86 -25.85
CA PRO A 515 18.96 7.00 -26.95
C PRO A 515 19.21 5.71 -27.73
N LEU A 516 19.37 5.82 -29.05
CA LEU A 516 19.85 4.75 -29.93
C LEU A 516 21.38 4.81 -30.02
N PRO A 517 22.06 3.72 -30.43
CA PRO A 517 23.51 3.74 -30.60
C PRO A 517 24.01 4.85 -31.54
N ASN A 518 23.24 5.18 -32.58
CA ASN A 518 23.54 6.23 -33.54
C ASN A 518 23.08 7.64 -33.11
N THR A 519 22.42 7.80 -31.96
CA THR A 519 21.95 9.10 -31.43
C THR A 519 22.56 9.44 -30.08
N THR A 520 23.55 8.68 -29.58
CA THR A 520 24.22 8.96 -28.30
C THR A 520 24.91 10.32 -28.28
N ASP A 521 25.59 10.70 -29.37
CA ASP A 521 26.22 12.02 -29.47
C ASP A 521 25.17 13.13 -29.50
N ASP A 522 24.09 12.96 -30.28
CA ASP A 522 22.97 13.91 -30.33
C ASP A 522 22.32 14.11 -28.95
N PHE A 523 22.15 13.04 -28.18
CA PHE A 523 21.62 13.11 -26.81
C PHE A 523 22.52 13.94 -25.88
N TRP A 524 23.84 13.70 -25.88
CA TRP A 524 24.75 14.49 -25.07
C TRP A 524 24.89 15.94 -25.55
N ARG A 525 24.80 16.17 -26.86
CA ARG A 525 24.72 17.53 -27.44
C ARG A 525 23.47 18.25 -26.96
N MET A 526 22.33 17.56 -26.84
CA MET A 526 21.11 18.09 -26.26
C MET A 526 21.29 18.46 -24.78
N VAL A 527 21.77 17.53 -23.95
CA VAL A 527 22.00 17.76 -22.52
C VAL A 527 22.95 18.94 -22.30
N TRP A 528 24.01 19.02 -23.13
CA TRP A 528 24.95 20.14 -23.14
C TRP A 528 24.29 21.45 -23.59
N PHE A 529 23.60 21.47 -24.72
CA PHE A 529 22.92 22.66 -25.22
C PHE A 529 21.93 23.25 -24.21
N LEU A 530 21.13 22.39 -23.57
CA LEU A 530 20.16 22.78 -22.54
C LEU A 530 20.80 23.30 -21.26
N ASN A 531 22.10 23.07 -21.07
CA ASN A 531 22.79 23.31 -19.81
C ASN A 531 22.10 22.54 -18.66
N SER A 532 21.71 21.28 -18.92
CA SER A 532 20.98 20.45 -17.97
C SER A 532 21.93 19.74 -17.02
N GLY A 533 21.65 19.82 -15.71
CA GLY A 533 22.40 19.08 -14.68
C GLY A 533 21.74 17.79 -14.22
N LYS A 534 20.53 17.47 -14.71
CA LYS A 534 19.74 16.33 -14.25
C LYS A 534 19.18 15.53 -15.43
N ILE A 535 19.49 14.24 -15.45
CA ILE A 535 18.89 13.27 -16.36
C ILE A 535 18.06 12.28 -15.53
N VAL A 536 16.78 12.10 -15.86
CA VAL A 536 15.90 11.10 -15.25
C VAL A 536 15.61 10.00 -16.27
N MET A 537 16.02 8.78 -15.94
CA MET A 537 15.86 7.57 -16.74
C MET A 537 14.86 6.65 -16.03
N LEU A 538 13.81 6.22 -16.72
CA LEU A 538 12.66 5.51 -16.13
C LEU A 538 12.48 4.10 -16.73
N GLU A 539 13.51 3.58 -17.36
CA GLU A 539 13.52 2.28 -18.03
C GLU A 539 14.87 1.59 -17.87
N ASN A 540 14.85 0.26 -17.81
CA ASN A 540 16.08 -0.51 -17.92
C ASN A 540 16.53 -0.58 -19.39
N LEU A 541 17.82 -0.86 -19.62
CA LEU A 541 18.37 -1.00 -20.98
C LEU A 541 17.66 -2.10 -21.78
N VAL A 542 17.30 -3.20 -21.11
CA VAL A 542 16.61 -4.36 -21.68
C VAL A 542 15.48 -4.77 -20.75
N GLU A 543 14.27 -4.90 -21.30
CA GLU A 543 13.09 -5.39 -20.59
C GLU A 543 12.42 -6.47 -21.44
N ASN A 544 12.04 -7.60 -20.85
CA ASN A 544 11.43 -8.73 -21.57
C ASN A 544 12.19 -9.13 -22.85
N ARG A 545 13.54 -9.17 -22.76
CA ARG A 545 14.49 -9.44 -23.86
C ARG A 545 14.45 -8.42 -25.02
N LYS A 546 13.75 -7.30 -24.88
CA LYS A 546 13.70 -6.21 -25.86
C LYS A 546 14.59 -5.06 -25.40
N VAL A 547 15.41 -4.54 -26.31
CA VAL A 547 16.26 -3.36 -26.04
C VAL A 547 15.38 -2.11 -25.98
N LYS A 548 15.33 -1.47 -24.82
CA LYS A 548 14.51 -0.28 -24.56
C LYS A 548 15.31 1.01 -24.66
N CYS A 549 16.60 0.96 -24.37
CA CYS A 549 17.52 2.09 -24.36
C CYS A 549 18.95 1.60 -24.68
N ALA A 550 19.73 2.38 -25.44
CA ALA A 550 21.17 2.13 -25.54
C ALA A 550 21.87 2.69 -24.31
N LYS A 551 22.93 2.01 -23.84
CA LYS A 551 23.77 2.55 -22.78
C LYS A 551 24.51 3.77 -23.33
N TYR A 552 24.16 4.95 -22.85
CA TYR A 552 24.73 6.23 -23.29
C TYR A 552 25.72 6.82 -22.27
N TRP A 553 26.12 6.05 -21.26
CA TRP A 553 27.09 6.46 -20.25
C TRP A 553 28.20 5.40 -20.13
N PRO A 554 29.43 5.81 -19.77
CA PRO A 554 30.54 4.88 -19.52
C PRO A 554 30.40 4.13 -18.19
N ASP A 555 31.13 3.02 -18.06
CA ASP A 555 31.43 2.41 -16.76
C ASP A 555 32.54 3.18 -16.04
N GLU A 556 32.65 3.00 -14.72
CA GLU A 556 33.72 3.62 -13.94
C GLU A 556 35.10 3.16 -14.44
N GLY A 557 36.00 4.11 -14.68
CA GLY A 557 37.33 3.83 -15.20
C GLY A 557 37.41 3.51 -16.71
N ASP A 558 36.28 3.47 -17.43
CA ASP A 558 36.24 3.24 -18.89
C ASP A 558 35.55 4.39 -19.64
N PRO A 559 36.23 5.53 -19.86
CA PRO A 559 35.65 6.70 -20.49
C PRO A 559 35.11 6.44 -21.90
N MET A 560 33.93 6.99 -22.19
CA MET A 560 33.30 6.90 -23.51
C MET A 560 33.63 8.16 -24.32
N LEU A 561 33.99 7.96 -25.59
CA LEU A 561 34.22 9.05 -26.54
C LEU A 561 33.04 9.15 -27.51
N THR A 562 32.48 10.35 -27.64
CA THR A 562 31.54 10.67 -28.72
C THR A 562 32.21 11.57 -29.78
N LYS A 563 31.49 11.93 -30.84
CA LYS A 563 32.02 12.89 -31.82
C LYS A 563 32.37 14.23 -31.14
N THR A 564 31.55 14.64 -30.17
CA THR A 564 31.62 15.97 -29.54
C THR A 564 32.25 15.97 -28.14
N PHE A 565 32.10 14.89 -27.37
CA PHE A 565 32.43 14.88 -25.93
C PHE A 565 33.33 13.72 -25.51
N ASP A 566 34.15 13.98 -24.50
CA ASP A 566 34.80 12.96 -23.67
C ASP A 566 33.94 12.80 -22.41
N ILE A 567 33.44 11.59 -22.14
CA ILE A 567 32.47 11.31 -21.09
C ILE A 567 33.07 10.30 -20.12
N SER A 568 33.02 10.62 -18.83
CA SER A 568 33.52 9.77 -17.74
C SER A 568 32.46 9.70 -16.64
N GLN A 569 32.42 8.58 -15.94
CA GLN A 569 31.59 8.40 -14.75
C GLN A 569 32.55 8.40 -13.54
N ASN A 570 32.17 9.15 -12.49
CA ASN A 570 33.05 9.48 -11.35
C ASN A 570 32.55 8.91 -10.02
N GLY A 571 31.48 8.11 -10.03
CA GLY A 571 30.84 7.57 -8.83
C GLY A 571 29.39 7.18 -9.10
N GLU A 572 28.99 6.02 -8.59
CA GLU A 572 27.60 5.55 -8.65
C GLU A 572 27.13 5.02 -7.30
N HIS A 573 25.86 5.28 -7.03
CA HIS A 573 25.16 4.84 -5.85
C HIS A 573 23.99 3.95 -6.27
N VAL A 574 24.07 2.67 -5.90
CA VAL A 574 23.05 1.67 -6.22
C VAL A 574 22.11 1.49 -5.02
N TYR A 575 20.84 1.82 -5.23
CA TYR A 575 19.76 1.68 -4.26
C TYR A 575 18.80 0.56 -4.67
N ALA A 576 17.88 0.18 -3.79
CA ALA A 576 16.90 -0.86 -4.05
C ALA A 576 16.00 -0.62 -5.27
N SER A 577 15.61 0.65 -5.51
CA SER A 577 14.65 1.03 -6.56
C SER A 577 15.27 1.83 -7.70
N HIS A 578 16.51 2.29 -7.55
CA HIS A 578 17.14 3.20 -8.48
C HIS A 578 18.67 3.23 -8.36
N VAL A 579 19.32 3.83 -9.35
CA VAL A 579 20.76 4.11 -9.36
C VAL A 579 20.98 5.60 -9.61
N VAL A 580 21.94 6.18 -8.93
CA VAL A 580 22.36 7.58 -9.14
C VAL A 580 23.81 7.60 -9.62
N ARG A 581 24.08 8.25 -10.75
CA ARG A 581 25.44 8.33 -11.34
C ARG A 581 25.90 9.77 -11.49
N ASN A 582 27.15 10.01 -11.12
CA ASN A 582 27.83 11.28 -11.36
C ASN A 582 28.62 11.18 -12.67
N ILE A 583 28.19 11.92 -13.68
CA ILE A 583 28.77 11.88 -15.02
C ILE A 583 29.47 13.21 -15.30
N THR A 584 30.73 13.14 -15.70
CA THR A 584 31.48 14.27 -16.23
C THR A 584 31.47 14.24 -17.74
N VAL A 585 31.09 15.37 -18.34
CA VAL A 585 31.11 15.60 -19.79
C VAL A 585 32.09 16.73 -20.08
N VAL A 586 33.06 16.46 -20.95
CA VAL A 586 34.06 17.44 -21.39
C VAL A 586 33.89 17.69 -22.88
N ASP A 587 33.66 18.93 -23.26
CA ASP A 587 33.59 19.32 -24.68
C ASP A 587 34.98 19.23 -25.31
N ARG A 588 35.10 18.45 -26.40
CA ARG A 588 36.41 18.13 -26.99
C ARG A 588 37.10 19.34 -27.59
N LYS A 589 36.35 20.35 -28.01
CA LYS A 589 36.86 21.56 -28.68
C LYS A 589 37.26 22.64 -27.67
N THR A 590 36.35 22.99 -26.77
CA THR A 590 36.50 24.08 -25.79
C THR A 590 37.18 23.63 -24.50
N LYS A 591 37.22 22.31 -24.23
CA LYS A 591 37.71 21.70 -22.98
C LYS A 591 36.93 22.12 -21.73
N ILE A 592 35.77 22.74 -21.89
CA ILE A 592 34.87 23.04 -20.77
C ILE A 592 34.34 21.72 -20.21
N LYS A 593 34.32 21.62 -18.88
CA LYS A 593 33.80 20.48 -18.13
C LYS A 593 32.45 20.81 -17.52
N ARG A 594 31.51 19.85 -17.52
CA ARG A 594 30.26 19.90 -16.78
C ARG A 594 30.01 18.60 -16.02
N GLU A 595 29.40 18.72 -14.85
CA GLU A 595 29.03 17.61 -13.99
C GLU A 595 27.50 17.48 -13.98
N ILE A 596 27.03 16.29 -14.33
CA ILE A 596 25.63 15.98 -14.58
C ILE A 596 25.28 14.74 -13.77
N GLN A 597 24.13 14.76 -13.11
CA GLN A 597 23.66 13.60 -12.37
C GLN A 597 22.57 12.87 -13.15
N GLN A 598 22.75 11.56 -13.32
CA GLN A 598 21.75 10.67 -13.88
C GLN A 598 21.04 9.92 -12.75
N PHE A 599 19.72 10.02 -12.71
CA PHE A 599 18.83 9.29 -11.81
C PHE A 599 18.10 8.23 -12.61
N HIS A 600 18.37 6.96 -12.34
CA HIS A 600 17.83 5.82 -13.08
C HIS A 600 16.92 4.99 -12.19
N PHE A 601 15.61 5.06 -12.38
CA PHE A 601 14.64 4.24 -11.67
C PHE A 601 14.54 2.86 -12.31
N THR A 602 14.90 1.80 -11.58
CA THR A 602 15.22 0.48 -12.14
C THR A 602 14.12 -0.56 -11.97
N ILE A 603 13.09 -0.28 -11.17
CA ILE A 603 12.07 -1.27 -10.79
C ILE A 603 10.72 -1.09 -11.51
N TRP A 604 10.63 -0.18 -12.48
CA TRP A 604 9.43 -0.02 -13.30
C TRP A 604 9.43 -1.04 -14.44
N THR A 605 8.61 -2.08 -14.33
CA THR A 605 8.45 -3.13 -15.35
C THR A 605 7.58 -2.66 -16.53
N ASP A 606 7.68 -3.35 -17.67
CA ASP A 606 6.95 -3.03 -18.90
C ASP A 606 5.41 -3.19 -18.81
N HIS A 607 4.92 -4.02 -17.89
CA HIS A 607 3.52 -4.42 -17.82
C HIS A 607 2.78 -3.92 -16.57
N ASP A 608 3.47 -3.24 -15.65
CA ASP A 608 2.88 -2.80 -14.38
C ASP A 608 3.15 -1.31 -14.09
N THR A 609 2.47 -0.81 -13.06
CA THR A 609 2.80 0.45 -12.40
C THR A 609 3.69 0.17 -11.17
N PRO A 610 4.67 1.05 -10.88
CA PRO A 610 5.57 0.84 -9.77
C PRO A 610 4.82 1.03 -8.46
N ASN A 611 5.42 0.58 -7.35
CA ASN A 611 4.91 0.98 -6.04
C ASN A 611 4.92 2.52 -5.93
N THR A 612 3.77 3.07 -5.55
CA THR A 612 3.51 4.51 -5.47
C THR A 612 4.54 5.24 -4.60
N LEU A 613 4.78 4.72 -3.39
CA LEU A 613 5.73 5.29 -2.44
C LEU A 613 7.16 5.28 -3.00
N ASP A 614 7.59 4.19 -3.64
CA ASP A 614 8.95 4.09 -4.19
C ASP A 614 9.23 5.13 -5.28
N LEU A 615 8.27 5.41 -6.17
CA LEU A 615 8.45 6.44 -7.20
C LEU A 615 8.37 7.86 -6.62
N VAL A 616 7.50 8.10 -5.63
CA VAL A 616 7.40 9.40 -4.94
C VAL A 616 8.70 9.71 -4.17
N LEU A 617 9.30 8.73 -3.52
CA LEU A 617 10.60 8.89 -2.84
C LEU A 617 11.73 9.14 -3.83
N PHE A 618 11.73 8.44 -4.98
CA PHE A 618 12.67 8.70 -6.07
C PHE A 618 12.51 10.12 -6.63
N HIS A 619 11.27 10.58 -6.85
CA HIS A 619 10.97 11.95 -7.28
C HIS A 619 11.49 12.99 -6.26
N ARG A 620 11.22 12.79 -4.96
CA ARG A 620 11.74 13.66 -3.90
C ARG A 620 13.26 13.77 -3.96
N ARG A 621 13.98 12.65 -4.17
CA ARG A 621 15.43 12.64 -4.34
C ARG A 621 15.90 13.44 -5.55
N VAL A 622 15.26 13.26 -6.72
CA VAL A 622 15.57 14.06 -7.92
C VAL A 622 15.39 15.56 -7.63
N LYS A 623 14.34 15.94 -6.90
CA LYS A 623 14.06 17.35 -6.57
C LYS A 623 15.02 17.94 -5.56
N LEU A 624 15.40 17.19 -4.53
CA LEU A 624 16.33 17.65 -3.50
C LEU A 624 17.76 17.86 -4.02
N HIS A 625 18.17 17.14 -5.07
CA HIS A 625 19.48 17.35 -5.67
C HIS A 625 19.66 18.79 -6.19
N LYS A 626 20.75 19.44 -5.79
CA LYS A 626 21.15 20.78 -6.23
C LYS A 626 22.21 20.65 -7.32
N THR A 627 22.04 21.40 -8.41
CA THR A 627 23.03 21.52 -9.48
C THR A 627 23.24 22.98 -9.84
N VAL A 628 24.46 23.33 -10.26
CA VAL A 628 24.80 24.69 -10.75
C VAL A 628 24.36 24.92 -12.20
N LEU A 629 23.85 23.88 -12.86
CA LEU A 629 23.41 23.92 -14.25
C LEU A 629 21.88 24.19 -14.29
N PRO A 630 21.43 25.42 -14.62
CA PRO A 630 20.03 25.85 -14.51
C PRO A 630 19.09 25.35 -15.62
N GLY A 631 19.56 24.51 -16.54
CA GLY A 631 18.79 24.02 -17.66
C GLY A 631 17.61 23.13 -17.29
N GLN A 632 16.75 22.85 -18.27
CA GLN A 632 15.60 21.96 -18.11
C GLN A 632 16.03 20.55 -17.70
N MET A 633 15.17 19.87 -16.91
CA MET A 633 15.37 18.47 -16.57
C MET A 633 15.13 17.60 -17.80
N VAL A 634 16.10 16.76 -18.16
CA VAL A 634 15.96 15.80 -19.26
C VAL A 634 15.37 14.51 -18.71
N ILE A 635 14.21 14.11 -19.21
CA ILE A 635 13.46 12.95 -18.69
C ILE A 635 13.19 12.01 -19.86
N HIS A 636 13.54 10.74 -19.71
CA HIS A 636 13.30 9.74 -20.73
C HIS A 636 12.82 8.41 -20.15
N CYS A 637 12.11 7.69 -21.01
CA CYS A 637 11.85 6.27 -20.90
C CYS A 637 12.27 5.64 -22.24
N SER A 638 11.67 4.52 -22.66
CA SER A 638 11.96 4.01 -24.01
C SER A 638 11.46 4.94 -25.12
N ALA A 639 10.17 5.29 -25.11
CA ALA A 639 9.55 6.17 -26.11
C ALA A 639 9.60 7.67 -25.73
N GLY A 640 9.86 7.97 -24.46
CA GLY A 640 9.78 9.34 -23.94
C GLY A 640 8.36 9.87 -23.78
N ALA A 641 7.38 9.00 -23.50
CA ALA A 641 5.95 9.38 -23.47
C ALA A 641 5.19 8.80 -22.26
N GLY A 642 5.13 7.48 -22.09
CA GLY A 642 4.37 6.83 -20.98
C GLY A 642 4.92 7.16 -19.59
N ARG A 643 5.97 6.43 -19.15
CA ARG A 643 6.62 6.65 -17.84
C ARG A 643 7.14 8.08 -17.68
N THR A 644 7.70 8.64 -18.76
CA THR A 644 8.14 10.05 -18.83
C THR A 644 7.01 11.02 -18.52
N GLY A 645 5.84 10.83 -19.12
CA GLY A 645 4.67 11.68 -18.88
C GLY A 645 4.16 11.58 -17.45
N ILE A 646 4.22 10.39 -16.84
CA ILE A 646 3.87 10.22 -15.42
C ILE A 646 4.81 11.00 -14.51
N PHE A 647 6.12 10.91 -14.73
CA PHE A 647 7.09 11.65 -13.90
C PHE A 647 6.94 13.16 -14.06
N ILE A 648 6.75 13.66 -15.29
CA ILE A 648 6.52 15.09 -15.55
C ILE A 648 5.22 15.55 -14.90
N ALA A 649 4.13 14.79 -15.05
CA ALA A 649 2.84 15.11 -14.43
C ALA A 649 2.94 15.13 -12.91
N LEU A 650 3.58 14.13 -12.30
CA LEU A 650 3.82 14.08 -10.86
C LEU A 650 4.56 15.34 -10.39
N ASP A 651 5.66 15.72 -11.05
CA ASP A 651 6.45 16.90 -10.65
C ASP A 651 5.65 18.20 -10.80
N ALA A 652 5.08 18.42 -11.98
CA ALA A 652 4.41 19.67 -12.32
C ALA A 652 3.15 19.90 -11.47
N LEU A 653 2.32 18.86 -11.29
CA LEU A 653 1.07 18.96 -10.53
C LEU A 653 1.32 19.03 -9.02
N LEU A 654 2.36 18.34 -8.51
CA LEU A 654 2.74 18.44 -7.09
C LEU A 654 3.26 19.84 -6.75
N GLU A 655 4.14 20.40 -7.58
CA GLU A 655 4.68 21.75 -7.39
C GLU A 655 3.57 22.81 -7.46
N PHE A 656 2.70 22.72 -8.47
CA PHE A 656 1.56 23.61 -8.61
C PHE A 656 0.56 23.46 -7.45
N GLY A 657 0.20 22.23 -7.09
CA GLY A 657 -0.76 21.95 -6.02
C GLY A 657 -0.26 22.37 -4.64
N LYS A 658 1.03 22.24 -4.34
CA LYS A 658 1.61 22.76 -3.08
C LYS A 658 1.53 24.28 -2.98
N LYS A 659 1.65 24.98 -4.12
CA LYS A 659 1.60 26.46 -4.18
C LYS A 659 0.17 27.00 -4.18
N HIS A 660 -0.74 26.35 -4.89
CA HIS A 660 -2.09 26.88 -5.17
C HIS A 660 -3.23 26.09 -4.53
N ASN A 661 -2.93 24.98 -3.85
CA ASN A 661 -3.89 24.08 -3.20
C ASN A 661 -4.99 23.54 -4.14
N ARG A 662 -4.72 23.49 -5.45
CA ARG A 662 -5.60 22.94 -6.49
C ARG A 662 -4.77 22.24 -7.55
N ILE A 663 -5.36 21.25 -8.21
CA ILE A 663 -4.75 20.50 -9.31
C ILE A 663 -5.80 20.15 -10.37
N ASP A 664 -5.37 19.98 -11.62
CA ASP A 664 -6.20 19.44 -12.70
C ASP A 664 -5.40 18.41 -13.49
N ILE A 665 -5.51 17.14 -13.08
CA ILE A 665 -4.72 16.05 -13.67
C ILE A 665 -5.11 15.88 -15.14
N ARG A 666 -6.41 15.80 -15.44
CA ARG A 666 -6.92 15.59 -16.79
C ARG A 666 -6.49 16.69 -17.75
N HIS A 667 -6.70 17.96 -17.36
CA HIS A 667 -6.31 19.10 -18.17
C HIS A 667 -4.80 19.10 -18.42
N PHE A 668 -3.98 18.82 -17.41
CA PHE A 668 -2.53 18.84 -17.57
C PHE A 668 -2.03 17.72 -18.49
N ILE A 669 -2.59 16.50 -18.42
CA ILE A 669 -2.26 15.43 -19.38
C ILE A 669 -2.60 15.87 -20.80
N HIS A 670 -3.78 16.46 -21.01
CA HIS A 670 -4.17 16.99 -22.32
C HIS A 670 -3.20 18.08 -22.82
N THR A 671 -2.77 18.99 -21.95
CA THR A 671 -1.81 20.05 -22.28
C THR A 671 -0.44 19.49 -22.65
N MET A 672 0.09 18.52 -21.89
CA MET A 672 1.34 17.83 -22.29
C MET A 672 1.19 17.13 -23.65
N GLY A 673 -0.01 16.61 -23.97
CA GLY A 673 -0.34 16.02 -25.26
C GLY A 673 -0.22 16.96 -26.46
N LYS A 674 -0.27 18.28 -26.23
CA LYS A 674 -0.02 19.30 -27.27
C LYS A 674 1.46 19.46 -27.57
N ASP A 675 2.30 19.33 -26.54
CA ASP A 675 3.75 19.44 -26.67
C ASP A 675 4.40 18.15 -27.20
N ARG A 676 3.88 16.98 -26.81
CA ARG A 676 4.37 15.67 -27.27
C ARG A 676 3.24 14.64 -27.29
N MET A 677 3.20 13.81 -28.33
CA MET A 677 2.17 12.79 -28.47
C MET A 677 2.20 11.71 -27.38
N ASN A 678 1.03 11.17 -27.05
CA ASN A 678 0.84 9.99 -26.20
C ASN A 678 1.46 10.12 -24.79
N MET A 679 1.53 11.33 -24.23
CA MET A 679 1.97 11.55 -22.85
C MET A 679 1.00 10.85 -21.89
N VAL A 680 1.51 9.89 -21.11
CA VAL A 680 0.73 8.85 -20.41
C VAL A 680 0.01 7.92 -21.38
N GLN A 681 0.42 6.65 -21.45
CA GLN A 681 0.08 5.75 -22.57
C GLN A 681 -1.01 4.73 -22.27
N THR A 682 -1.35 4.51 -20.99
CA THR A 682 -2.30 3.46 -20.58
C THR A 682 -3.20 3.96 -19.46
N ALA A 683 -4.40 3.41 -19.35
CA ALA A 683 -5.31 3.70 -18.23
C ALA A 683 -4.68 3.40 -16.87
N ASP A 684 -3.90 2.31 -16.73
CA ASP A 684 -3.25 1.96 -15.46
C ASP A 684 -2.21 3.01 -15.03
N GLN A 685 -1.41 3.51 -15.98
CA GLN A 685 -0.52 4.65 -15.73
C GLN A 685 -1.32 5.89 -15.30
N TYR A 686 -2.47 6.16 -15.93
CA TYR A 686 -3.33 7.28 -15.55
C TYR A 686 -3.87 7.15 -14.13
N VAL A 687 -4.34 5.97 -13.73
CA VAL A 687 -4.76 5.67 -12.36
C VAL A 687 -3.60 5.83 -11.38
N ALA A 688 -2.44 5.24 -11.69
CA ALA A 688 -1.26 5.32 -10.83
C ALA A 688 -0.77 6.75 -10.62
N LEU A 689 -0.87 7.64 -11.61
CA LEU A 689 -0.56 9.07 -11.43
C LEU A 689 -1.42 9.72 -10.32
N HIS A 690 -2.71 9.38 -10.26
CA HIS A 690 -3.60 9.93 -9.23
C HIS A 690 -3.18 9.43 -7.84
N GLU A 691 -2.92 8.13 -7.72
CA GLU A 691 -2.44 7.52 -6.48
C GLU A 691 -1.08 8.12 -6.05
N MET A 692 -0.17 8.34 -7.00
CA MET A 692 1.15 8.97 -6.76
C MET A 692 1.03 10.41 -6.31
N LEU A 693 0.10 11.18 -6.87
CA LEU A 693 -0.14 12.54 -6.41
C LEU A 693 -0.73 12.55 -4.99
N ALA A 694 -1.68 11.66 -4.69
CA ALA A 694 -2.24 11.54 -3.34
C ALA A 694 -1.14 11.22 -2.32
N GLU A 695 -0.34 10.20 -2.61
CA GLU A 695 0.83 9.80 -1.81
C GLU A 695 1.84 10.96 -1.65
N ALA A 696 2.13 11.69 -2.73
CA ALA A 696 3.08 12.80 -2.69
C ALA A 696 2.59 14.04 -1.92
N PHE A 697 1.28 14.30 -1.90
CA PHE A 697 0.69 15.38 -1.10
C PHE A 697 0.66 15.05 0.40
N ASP A 698 0.56 13.78 0.77
CA ASP A 698 0.63 13.34 2.18
C ASP A 698 2.05 13.02 2.66
N LEU A 699 3.03 13.07 1.76
CA LEU A 699 4.40 12.68 2.06
C LEU A 699 4.97 13.59 3.16
N GLN A 700 5.27 12.98 4.30
CA GLN A 700 5.84 13.69 5.44
C GLN A 700 7.26 14.19 5.16
N ASP A 701 7.56 15.39 5.65
CA ASP A 701 8.91 15.96 5.66
C ASP A 701 9.68 15.43 6.88
N SER A 702 10.09 14.17 6.77
CA SER A 702 10.72 13.37 7.82
C SER A 702 12.20 13.06 7.57
N LEU A 703 12.80 13.67 6.53
CA LEU A 703 14.20 13.48 6.18
C LEU A 703 15.08 14.31 7.12
N ILE A 704 16.05 13.67 7.77
CA ILE A 704 16.90 14.29 8.79
C ILE A 704 18.37 14.17 8.37
N PRO A 705 19.08 15.29 8.15
CA PRO A 705 20.53 15.27 7.94
C PRO A 705 21.27 14.67 9.14
N LYS A 706 22.33 13.90 8.89
CA LYS A 706 23.16 13.25 9.91
C LYS A 706 23.61 14.22 11.00
N SER A 707 24.07 15.41 10.60
CA SER A 707 24.53 16.48 11.50
C SER A 707 23.44 17.02 12.44
N MET A 708 22.17 16.86 12.09
CA MET A 708 21.03 17.34 12.86
C MET A 708 20.31 16.22 13.63
N PHE A 709 20.70 14.95 13.41
CA PHE A 709 19.94 13.80 13.87
C PHE A 709 19.77 13.78 15.39
N ALA A 710 20.85 13.93 16.16
CA ALA A 710 20.79 13.90 17.62
C ALA A 710 19.89 14.99 18.20
N ALA A 711 19.99 16.22 17.69
CA ALA A 711 19.17 17.36 18.12
C ALA A 711 17.68 17.17 17.74
N LYS A 712 17.42 16.68 16.52
CA LYS A 712 16.06 16.40 16.05
C LYS A 712 15.42 15.27 16.85
N TYR A 713 16.12 14.17 17.09
CA TYR A 713 15.64 13.06 17.92
C TYR A 713 15.34 13.50 19.36
N HIS A 714 16.21 14.31 19.98
CA HIS A 714 15.95 14.88 21.30
C HIS A 714 14.66 15.70 21.31
N THR A 715 14.47 16.57 20.31
CA THR A 715 13.25 17.37 20.15
C THR A 715 12.01 16.47 19.99
N LEU A 716 12.07 15.51 19.07
CA LEU A 716 10.96 14.57 18.81
C LEU A 716 10.58 13.76 20.06
N SER A 717 11.56 13.42 20.91
CA SER A 717 11.36 12.60 22.11
C SER A 717 10.95 13.38 23.35
N THR A 718 11.19 14.70 23.41
CA THR A 718 10.98 15.51 24.62
C THR A 718 9.88 16.56 24.47
N THR A 719 9.69 17.09 23.26
CA THR A 719 8.63 18.07 22.99
C THR A 719 7.27 17.38 23.02
N ARG A 720 6.42 17.81 23.95
CA ARG A 720 5.03 17.32 24.09
C ARG A 720 4.05 18.35 23.59
N HIS A 721 2.99 17.91 22.90
CA HIS A 721 1.85 18.78 22.61
C HIS A 721 1.06 19.04 23.89
N ALA A 722 0.78 20.32 24.16
CA ALA A 722 0.13 20.79 25.40
C ALA A 722 -1.26 20.16 25.66
N ALA A 723 -1.91 19.61 24.63
CA ALA A 723 -3.25 19.04 24.69
C ALA A 723 -3.31 17.52 24.98
N GLN A 724 -2.22 16.76 24.79
CA GLN A 724 -2.30 15.28 24.73
C GLN A 724 -1.19 14.54 25.50
N ASN A 725 -0.22 15.25 26.10
CA ASN A 725 0.91 14.66 26.85
C ASN A 725 1.75 13.62 26.07
N GLN A 726 1.58 13.54 24.74
CA GLN A 726 2.31 12.69 23.81
C GLN A 726 3.49 13.44 23.19
N THR A 727 4.54 12.71 22.84
CA THR A 727 5.72 13.25 22.17
C THR A 727 5.49 13.34 20.66
N GLN A 728 6.18 14.25 19.98
CA GLN A 728 6.10 14.33 18.51
C GLN A 728 6.49 13.02 17.82
N LEU A 729 7.41 12.24 18.42
CA LEU A 729 7.75 10.92 17.93
C LEU A 729 6.60 9.92 18.02
N SER A 730 5.77 10.02 19.07
CA SER A 730 4.55 9.21 19.22
C SER A 730 3.50 9.59 18.18
N ASP A 731 3.38 10.87 17.85
CA ASP A 731 2.45 11.33 16.80
C ASP A 731 2.91 10.86 15.42
N GLU A 732 4.22 10.92 15.16
CA GLU A 732 4.84 10.36 13.96
C GLU A 732 4.59 8.85 13.82
N PHE A 733 4.73 8.09 14.91
CA PHE A 733 4.42 6.65 14.92
C PHE A 733 2.94 6.37 14.59
N LYS A 734 2.01 7.10 15.21
CA LYS A 734 0.57 6.94 14.94
C LYS A 734 0.24 7.24 13.50
N LEU A 735 0.75 8.34 12.98
CA LEU A 735 0.56 8.74 11.59
C LEU A 735 1.10 7.71 10.60
N MET A 736 2.27 7.14 10.89
CA MET A 736 2.85 6.05 10.09
C MET A 736 1.92 4.82 10.06
N TRP A 737 1.30 4.48 11.19
CA TRP A 737 0.37 3.37 11.32
C TRP A 737 -0.98 3.64 10.63
N ASP A 738 -1.49 4.86 10.72
CA ASP A 738 -2.71 5.31 10.04
C ASP A 738 -2.55 5.30 8.51
N GLN A 739 -1.30 5.39 8.02
CA GLN A 739 -0.94 5.35 6.61
C GLN A 739 -0.59 3.95 6.09
N LYS A 740 -0.91 2.88 6.85
CA LYS A 740 -0.74 1.51 6.35
C LYS A 740 -1.61 1.25 5.11
N PRO A 741 -1.15 0.39 4.18
CA PRO A 741 -2.01 -0.06 3.11
C PRO A 741 -3.23 -0.83 3.65
N ASP A 742 -4.40 -0.54 3.10
CA ASP A 742 -5.66 -1.26 3.35
C ASP A 742 -5.77 -2.46 2.40
N TYR A 743 -5.09 -3.56 2.76
CA TYR A 743 -5.18 -4.81 2.01
C TYR A 743 -6.51 -5.52 2.22
N LYS A 744 -7.10 -6.03 1.14
CA LYS A 744 -8.33 -6.82 1.17
C LYS A 744 -7.99 -8.30 1.30
N VAL A 745 -8.42 -8.91 2.40
CA VAL A 745 -8.06 -10.28 2.79
C VAL A 745 -8.32 -11.29 1.65
N GLU A 746 -9.47 -11.18 0.99
CA GLU A 746 -9.92 -12.12 -0.06
C GLU A 746 -9.19 -11.93 -1.39
N LYS A 747 -8.52 -10.79 -1.60
CA LYS A 747 -7.85 -10.44 -2.85
C LYS A 747 -6.32 -10.48 -2.75
N ASP A 748 -5.78 -10.01 -1.63
CA ASP A 748 -4.35 -9.76 -1.48
C ASP A 748 -3.59 -10.88 -0.73
N PHE A 749 -4.30 -11.89 -0.22
CA PHE A 749 -3.73 -13.02 0.54
C PHE A 749 -4.25 -14.40 0.09
N GLN A 750 -4.65 -14.53 -1.17
CA GLN A 750 -5.26 -15.74 -1.71
C GLN A 750 -4.39 -16.97 -1.53
N ALA A 751 -3.08 -16.88 -1.81
CA ALA A 751 -2.17 -18.01 -1.64
C ALA A 751 -2.08 -18.45 -0.17
N SER A 752 -2.08 -17.48 0.76
CA SER A 752 -2.02 -17.73 2.20
C SER A 752 -3.28 -18.42 2.74
N LEU A 753 -4.45 -18.20 2.10
CA LEU A 753 -5.76 -18.64 2.55
C LEU A 753 -6.22 -19.98 1.95
N LEU A 754 -5.51 -20.49 0.94
CA LEU A 754 -5.76 -21.81 0.37
C LEU A 754 -5.81 -22.88 1.48
N PRO A 755 -6.79 -23.81 1.48
CA PRO A 755 -6.97 -24.80 2.55
C PRO A 755 -5.68 -25.54 2.94
N GLU A 756 -4.87 -25.93 1.96
CA GLU A 756 -3.58 -26.62 2.13
C GLU A 756 -2.47 -25.74 2.72
N ASN A 757 -2.62 -24.42 2.69
CA ASN A 757 -1.63 -23.44 3.18
C ASN A 757 -1.97 -22.89 4.56
N ARG A 758 -3.21 -23.04 5.04
CA ARG A 758 -3.66 -22.52 6.34
C ARG A 758 -2.77 -23.00 7.49
N THR A 759 -2.40 -24.28 7.49
CA THR A 759 -1.54 -24.89 8.51
C THR A 759 -0.07 -24.49 8.40
N LYS A 760 0.33 -23.86 7.29
CA LYS A 760 1.70 -23.33 7.08
C LYS A 760 1.88 -21.94 7.70
N ASN A 761 0.82 -21.33 8.24
CA ASN A 761 0.83 -20.02 8.91
C ASN A 761 0.79 -20.21 10.43
N ARG A 762 1.71 -19.56 11.17
CA ARG A 762 1.70 -19.62 12.64
C ARG A 762 0.49 -18.89 13.23
N ALA A 763 0.07 -17.80 12.60
CA ALA A 763 -1.08 -17.01 13.02
C ALA A 763 -1.82 -16.48 11.79
N MET A 764 -3.15 -16.66 11.75
CA MET A 764 -3.97 -16.21 10.62
C MET A 764 -4.09 -14.68 10.51
N ARG A 765 -3.70 -13.95 11.56
CA ARG A 765 -3.57 -12.48 11.55
C ARG A 765 -2.24 -11.99 10.93
N ILE A 766 -1.35 -12.91 10.54
CA ILE A 766 -0.04 -12.59 9.97
C ILE A 766 0.15 -13.44 8.71
N LEU A 767 -0.18 -12.87 7.56
CA LEU A 767 -0.17 -13.58 6.29
C LEU A 767 0.82 -12.95 5.31
N ALA A 768 1.30 -13.74 4.34
CA ALA A 768 2.16 -13.20 3.29
C ALA A 768 1.29 -12.56 2.22
N VAL A 769 1.43 -11.23 2.04
CA VAL A 769 0.78 -10.49 0.94
C VAL A 769 1.24 -11.07 -0.39
N ASP A 770 0.32 -11.48 -1.25
CA ASP A 770 0.60 -12.24 -2.48
C ASP A 770 1.59 -11.54 -3.40
N ARG A 771 1.47 -10.20 -3.51
CA ARG A 771 2.38 -9.37 -4.32
C ARG A 771 3.85 -9.49 -3.87
N PHE A 772 4.09 -9.68 -2.57
CA PHE A 772 5.42 -9.65 -1.97
C PHE A 772 5.90 -11.02 -1.49
N ARG A 773 5.07 -12.06 -1.54
CA ARG A 773 5.42 -13.39 -1.04
C ARG A 773 6.67 -13.96 -1.72
N ALA A 774 7.47 -14.68 -0.95
CA ALA A 774 8.51 -15.53 -1.50
C ALA A 774 7.86 -16.85 -1.97
N CYS A 775 8.17 -17.28 -3.18
CA CYS A 775 7.63 -18.52 -3.75
C CYS A 775 8.72 -19.59 -3.73
N LEU A 776 8.39 -20.79 -3.25
CA LEU A 776 9.27 -21.94 -3.39
C LEU A 776 9.25 -22.42 -4.84
N LYS A 777 10.43 -22.61 -5.42
CA LYS A 777 10.64 -23.03 -6.82
C LYS A 777 10.98 -24.51 -6.93
N SER A 778 11.58 -25.09 -5.89
CA SER A 778 12.02 -26.49 -5.88
C SER A 778 11.38 -27.30 -4.77
N TYR A 779 10.10 -27.03 -4.43
CA TYR A 779 9.38 -27.73 -3.36
C TYR A 779 9.26 -29.26 -3.60
N ALA A 780 9.15 -30.01 -2.50
CA ALA A 780 8.96 -31.47 -2.54
C ALA A 780 7.56 -31.85 -3.03
N SER A 781 7.36 -33.10 -3.49
CA SER A 781 6.09 -33.56 -4.06
C SER A 781 4.89 -33.51 -3.11
N ASN A 782 5.13 -33.42 -1.80
CA ASN A 782 4.12 -33.28 -0.75
C ASN A 782 3.98 -31.85 -0.22
N SER A 783 4.64 -30.89 -0.85
CA SER A 783 4.53 -29.45 -0.56
C SER A 783 4.12 -28.70 -1.83
N ASN A 784 4.06 -27.37 -1.77
CA ASN A 784 3.68 -26.49 -2.86
C ASN A 784 4.58 -25.24 -2.86
N ASP A 785 4.27 -24.25 -3.67
CA ASP A 785 5.07 -23.03 -3.82
C ASP A 785 4.96 -22.05 -2.62
N TYR A 786 4.18 -22.40 -1.59
CA TYR A 786 3.84 -21.50 -0.49
C TYR A 786 4.66 -21.74 0.79
N ILE A 787 5.15 -20.63 1.33
CA ILE A 787 5.67 -20.47 2.69
C ILE A 787 5.27 -19.06 3.17
N ASN A 788 4.99 -18.89 4.47
CA ASN A 788 4.68 -17.56 5.05
C ASN A 788 5.95 -16.69 5.14
N ALA A 789 6.40 -16.20 3.99
CA ALA A 789 7.57 -15.36 3.87
C ALA A 789 7.33 -14.25 2.85
N VAL A 790 7.85 -13.05 3.12
CA VAL A 790 7.76 -11.89 2.22
C VAL A 790 9.14 -11.38 1.85
N LYS A 791 9.31 -10.98 0.59
CA LYS A 791 10.52 -10.32 0.09
C LYS A 791 10.45 -8.85 0.48
N THR A 792 11.49 -8.36 1.15
CA THR A 792 11.65 -6.95 1.45
C THR A 792 12.99 -6.41 1.03
N GLN A 793 13.02 -5.10 0.81
CA GLN A 793 14.19 -4.42 0.31
C GLN A 793 15.20 -4.19 1.43
N SER A 794 16.46 -4.31 1.07
CA SER A 794 17.52 -3.61 1.78
C SER A 794 17.64 -2.18 1.26
N TYR A 795 18.53 -1.38 1.84
CA TYR A 795 18.81 -0.06 1.29
C TYR A 795 19.37 -0.09 -0.15
N THR A 796 20.19 -1.10 -0.46
CA THR A 796 20.92 -1.22 -1.73
C THR A 796 20.39 -2.30 -2.67
N GLY A 797 19.30 -3.01 -2.31
CA GLY A 797 18.83 -4.14 -3.09
C GLY A 797 17.34 -4.43 -2.90
N GLN A 798 16.62 -4.59 -4.02
CA GLN A 798 15.16 -4.77 -4.07
C GLN A 798 14.67 -6.01 -3.30
N GLN A 799 15.47 -7.08 -3.29
CA GLN A 799 15.22 -8.32 -2.54
C GLN A 799 16.33 -8.56 -1.52
N GLY A 800 16.68 -7.52 -0.76
CA GLY A 800 17.77 -7.60 0.21
C GLY A 800 17.50 -8.53 1.39
N TYR A 801 16.24 -8.64 1.81
CA TYR A 801 15.81 -9.53 2.89
C TYR A 801 14.62 -10.38 2.47
N ILE A 802 14.53 -11.59 3.02
CA ILE A 802 13.32 -12.40 2.99
C ILE A 802 12.94 -12.69 4.43
N VAL A 803 11.78 -12.19 4.84
CA VAL A 803 11.34 -12.24 6.23
C VAL A 803 10.31 -13.35 6.39
N THR A 804 10.52 -14.24 7.37
CA THR A 804 9.66 -15.39 7.64
C THR A 804 9.51 -15.68 9.12
N GLN A 805 8.41 -16.31 9.51
CA GLN A 805 8.24 -16.89 10.85
C GLN A 805 9.24 -18.03 11.10
N PHE A 806 9.49 -18.33 12.38
CA PHE A 806 10.18 -19.57 12.75
C PHE A 806 9.42 -20.75 12.13
N PRO A 807 10.13 -21.70 11.47
CA PRO A 807 9.50 -22.84 10.83
C PRO A 807 8.62 -23.63 11.80
N LEU A 808 7.43 -23.98 11.32
CA LEU A 808 6.55 -24.97 11.96
C LEU A 808 7.06 -26.36 11.61
N THR A 809 6.62 -27.39 12.34
CA THR A 809 7.03 -28.79 12.11
C THR A 809 6.97 -29.18 10.64
N ASP A 810 5.88 -28.83 9.95
CA ASP A 810 5.64 -29.20 8.55
C ASP A 810 6.31 -28.26 7.54
N THR A 811 6.77 -27.08 7.97
CA THR A 811 7.42 -26.08 7.09
C THR A 811 8.93 -25.98 7.27
N ARG A 812 9.55 -26.89 8.05
CA ARG A 812 11.02 -26.94 8.21
C ARG A 812 11.74 -27.23 6.89
N ALA A 813 11.21 -28.14 6.09
CA ALA A 813 11.75 -28.44 4.75
C ALA A 813 11.51 -27.27 3.78
N ASP A 814 10.33 -26.64 3.87
CA ASP A 814 10.00 -25.44 3.09
C ASP A 814 10.97 -24.28 3.40
N PHE A 815 11.37 -24.10 4.66
CA PHE A 815 12.36 -23.10 5.06
C PHE A 815 13.74 -23.33 4.44
N TRP A 816 14.26 -24.57 4.46
CA TRP A 816 15.55 -24.85 3.83
C TRP A 816 15.46 -24.82 2.30
N THR A 817 14.30 -25.16 1.74
CA THR A 817 13.99 -24.94 0.32
C THR A 817 14.05 -23.44 -0.01
N LEU A 818 13.47 -22.57 0.82
CA LEU A 818 13.54 -21.11 0.66
C LEU A 818 15.00 -20.62 0.66
N VAL A 819 15.82 -21.07 1.63
CA VAL A 819 17.25 -20.71 1.72
C VAL A 819 17.98 -21.08 0.41
N MET A 820 17.75 -22.28 -0.12
CA MET A 820 18.41 -22.76 -1.34
C MET A 820 17.88 -22.08 -2.62
N ASP A 821 16.55 -21.95 -2.78
CA ASP A 821 15.92 -21.37 -3.97
C ASP A 821 16.30 -19.89 -4.19
N TYR A 822 16.52 -19.17 -3.10
CA TYR A 822 16.98 -17.79 -3.12
C TYR A 822 18.50 -17.66 -2.96
N LYS A 823 19.22 -18.79 -2.94
CA LYS A 823 20.68 -18.87 -2.80
C LYS A 823 21.21 -18.06 -1.61
N SER A 824 20.45 -18.00 -0.53
CA SER A 824 20.79 -17.19 0.64
C SER A 824 21.90 -17.88 1.42
N ASP A 825 23.03 -17.22 1.59
CA ASP A 825 24.17 -17.73 2.38
C ASP A 825 24.23 -17.12 3.79
N THR A 826 23.18 -16.40 4.18
CA THR A 826 23.09 -15.68 5.45
C THR A 826 21.67 -15.76 6.00
N VAL A 827 21.55 -16.29 7.21
CA VAL A 827 20.28 -16.40 7.95
C VAL A 827 20.42 -15.69 9.28
N VAL A 828 19.50 -14.79 9.61
CA VAL A 828 19.43 -14.07 10.88
C VAL A 828 18.27 -14.62 11.68
N ILE A 829 18.55 -15.13 12.88
CA ILE A 829 17.59 -15.76 13.79
C ILE A 829 17.46 -14.88 15.03
N LEU A 830 16.29 -14.27 15.21
CA LEU A 830 16.02 -13.30 16.28
C LEU A 830 15.09 -13.92 17.33
N GLY A 831 15.63 -14.18 18.53
CA GLY A 831 14.97 -14.89 19.61
C GLY A 831 15.43 -16.35 19.76
N ASP A 832 14.91 -17.03 20.79
CA ASP A 832 15.25 -18.43 21.08
C ASP A 832 14.23 -19.39 20.46
N PRO A 833 14.62 -20.24 19.50
CA PRO A 833 13.72 -21.17 18.87
C PRO A 833 13.55 -22.48 19.72
N ARG A 834 14.26 -22.63 20.86
CA ARG A 834 14.28 -23.83 21.72
C ARG A 834 12.96 -24.07 22.48
N GLN A 835 11.95 -24.56 21.80
CA GLN A 835 11.21 -25.80 22.08
C GLN A 835 10.03 -25.93 21.10
N PRO A 836 10.10 -26.87 20.13
CA PRO A 836 11.26 -27.64 19.70
C PRO A 836 11.72 -27.18 18.31
N ALA A 837 12.72 -26.30 18.23
CA ALA A 837 13.38 -25.99 16.98
C ALA A 837 14.34 -27.10 16.53
N GLN A 838 13.77 -28.24 16.13
CA GLN A 838 14.47 -29.28 15.39
C GLN A 838 14.65 -28.87 13.92
N TRP A 839 15.24 -27.69 13.67
CA TRP A 839 15.50 -27.23 12.30
C TRP A 839 16.86 -26.55 12.10
N ILE A 840 17.59 -26.27 13.19
CA ILE A 840 18.99 -25.85 13.20
C ILE A 840 19.84 -26.84 14.02
N PRO A 841 21.10 -27.10 13.63
CA PRO A 841 22.02 -27.91 14.43
C PRO A 841 22.20 -27.35 15.83
N ALA A 842 22.28 -28.23 16.83
CA ALA A 842 22.62 -27.91 18.21
C ALA A 842 23.61 -28.95 18.72
N ASP A 843 24.57 -28.53 19.54
CA ASP A 843 25.55 -29.41 20.20
C ASP A 843 26.29 -30.37 19.24
N GLU A 844 26.63 -29.88 18.03
CA GLU A 844 27.31 -30.63 16.96
C GLU A 844 26.49 -31.79 16.35
N GLU A 845 25.18 -31.89 16.67
CA GLU A 845 24.30 -32.90 16.08
C GLU A 845 23.68 -32.42 14.74
N ASP A 846 23.86 -33.24 13.70
CA ASP A 846 23.24 -33.04 12.39
C ASP A 846 21.71 -33.12 12.49
N VAL A 847 21.00 -32.19 11.84
CA VAL A 847 19.52 -32.23 11.78
C VAL A 847 19.08 -32.82 10.46
N SER A 848 18.29 -33.89 10.51
CA SER A 848 17.65 -34.48 9.33
C SER A 848 16.17 -34.08 9.26
N ILE A 849 15.78 -33.43 8.17
CA ILE A 849 14.44 -32.85 7.96
C ILE A 849 13.94 -33.29 6.59
N ASN A 850 13.11 -34.34 6.54
CA ASN A 850 12.63 -34.92 5.28
C ASN A 850 13.79 -35.24 4.31
N ASP A 851 13.91 -34.48 3.23
CA ASP A 851 14.95 -34.62 2.20
C ASP A 851 16.22 -33.80 2.48
N PHE A 852 16.24 -33.04 3.56
CA PHE A 852 17.36 -32.19 3.95
C PHE A 852 18.15 -32.81 5.09
N ASN A 853 19.45 -32.58 5.06
CA ASN A 853 20.35 -32.80 6.16
C ASN A 853 21.17 -31.52 6.35
N VAL A 854 21.09 -30.95 7.54
CA VAL A 854 21.76 -29.70 7.90
C VAL A 854 22.83 -30.03 8.92
N LYS A 855 24.08 -29.80 8.54
CA LYS A 855 25.26 -30.10 9.36
C LYS A 855 25.91 -28.82 9.82
N GLN A 856 26.34 -28.79 11.07
CA GLN A 856 27.25 -27.73 11.53
C GLN A 856 28.62 -27.91 10.85
N ASN A 857 29.21 -26.81 10.38
CA ASN A 857 30.51 -26.80 9.73
C ASN A 857 31.51 -26.01 10.58
N GLY A 858 32.26 -26.72 11.42
CA GLY A 858 33.18 -26.11 12.39
C GLY A 858 32.50 -25.75 13.71
N THR A 859 33.20 -24.97 14.54
CA THR A 859 32.73 -24.60 15.88
C THR A 859 31.83 -23.36 15.84
N SER A 860 30.72 -23.38 16.58
CA SER A 860 29.95 -22.17 16.87
C SER A 860 30.79 -21.17 17.66
N THR A 861 30.69 -19.89 17.34
CA THR A 861 31.35 -18.81 18.08
C THR A 861 30.32 -17.80 18.56
N GLU A 862 30.41 -17.38 19.82
CA GLU A 862 29.58 -16.30 20.36
C GLU A 862 30.41 -15.02 20.40
N VAL A 863 29.87 -13.94 19.81
CA VAL A 863 30.52 -12.63 19.80
C VAL A 863 29.49 -11.57 20.18
N ASN A 864 29.71 -10.90 21.31
CA ASN A 864 28.83 -9.84 21.82
C ASN A 864 27.36 -10.29 21.93
N GLY A 865 27.06 -11.49 22.43
CA GLY A 865 25.69 -12.01 22.57
C GLY A 865 25.04 -12.44 21.25
N VAL A 866 25.83 -12.64 20.19
CA VAL A 866 25.38 -13.14 18.89
C VAL A 866 26.15 -14.43 18.59
N ASP A 867 25.42 -15.54 18.47
CA ASP A 867 25.99 -16.80 18.02
C ASP A 867 26.16 -16.80 16.50
N VAL A 868 27.32 -17.26 16.05
CA VAL A 868 27.66 -17.41 14.63
C VAL A 868 27.91 -18.89 14.36
N ILE A 869 27.10 -19.46 13.48
CA ILE A 869 27.11 -20.89 13.17
C ILE A 869 27.19 -21.06 11.65
N ASP A 870 28.27 -21.65 11.16
CA ASP A 870 28.35 -22.05 9.75
C ASP A 870 27.68 -23.42 9.58
N VAL A 871 26.84 -23.55 8.55
CA VAL A 871 26.11 -24.79 8.25
C VAL A 871 26.27 -25.20 6.78
N LEU A 872 26.21 -26.51 6.56
CA LEU A 872 26.09 -27.14 5.26
C LEU A 872 24.72 -27.79 5.14
N VAL A 873 23.92 -27.32 4.18
CA VAL A 873 22.57 -27.79 3.89
C VAL A 873 22.65 -28.70 2.68
N ASN A 874 22.41 -29.99 2.87
CA ASN A 874 22.42 -30.97 1.79
C ASN A 874 21.03 -31.51 1.53
N ARG A 875 20.59 -31.50 0.27
CA ARG A 875 19.36 -32.17 -0.17
C ARG A 875 19.71 -33.56 -0.70
N LYS A 876 19.03 -34.62 -0.26
CA LYS A 876 19.37 -36.04 -0.55
C LYS A 876 19.65 -36.37 -2.03
N ASN A 877 18.98 -35.67 -2.95
CA ASN A 877 19.09 -35.89 -4.40
C ASN A 877 20.00 -34.90 -5.12
N GLU A 878 20.64 -33.97 -4.40
CA GLU A 878 21.57 -32.99 -4.94
C GLU A 878 23.02 -33.35 -4.56
N LYS A 879 23.95 -33.14 -5.49
CA LYS A 879 25.37 -33.47 -5.28
C LYS A 879 26.14 -32.40 -4.53
N THR A 880 25.59 -31.19 -4.44
CA THR A 880 26.26 -30.02 -3.90
C THR A 880 25.50 -29.53 -2.68
N ALA A 881 26.19 -29.46 -1.54
CA ALA A 881 25.64 -28.82 -0.36
C ALA A 881 25.65 -27.29 -0.52
N HIS A 882 24.61 -26.64 -0.03
CA HIS A 882 24.54 -25.19 0.07
C HIS A 882 25.11 -24.74 1.42
N SER A 883 26.03 -23.78 1.41
CA SER A 883 26.62 -23.25 2.64
C SER A 883 25.91 -21.98 3.07
N ALA A 884 25.55 -21.91 4.35
CA ALA A 884 24.94 -20.73 4.95
C ALA A 884 25.58 -20.43 6.31
N ARG A 885 25.61 -19.14 6.67
CA ARG A 885 26.00 -18.67 8.00
C ARG A 885 24.76 -18.20 8.75
N LEU A 886 24.55 -18.74 9.93
CA LEU A 886 23.48 -18.37 10.84
C LEU A 886 24.04 -17.35 11.84
N PHE A 887 23.33 -16.24 12.01
CA PHE A 887 23.55 -15.27 13.07
C PHE A 887 22.36 -15.34 14.01
N GLN A 888 22.58 -15.72 15.26
CA GLN A 888 21.49 -15.94 16.21
C GLN A 888 21.64 -15.06 17.44
N MET A 889 20.60 -14.26 17.71
CA MET A 889 20.50 -13.42 18.91
C MET A 889 19.42 -13.99 19.83
N LYS A 890 19.77 -15.02 20.61
CA LYS A 890 18.84 -15.86 21.39
C LYS A 890 18.09 -15.08 22.47
N GLU A 891 18.75 -14.11 23.09
CA GLU A 891 18.23 -13.36 24.23
C GLU A 891 17.17 -12.30 23.84
N TRP A 892 16.93 -12.08 22.55
CA TRP A 892 15.92 -11.13 22.10
C TRP A 892 14.50 -11.71 22.19
N THR A 893 13.99 -11.77 23.42
CA THR A 893 12.65 -12.30 23.75
C THR A 893 11.59 -11.20 23.93
N MET A 894 12.01 -9.95 24.12
CA MET A 894 11.14 -8.77 24.30
C MET A 894 10.90 -8.03 22.98
N GLU A 895 10.11 -6.95 23.01
CA GLU A 895 9.82 -6.13 21.82
C GLU A 895 11.07 -5.47 21.22
N VAL A 896 12.02 -5.07 22.08
CA VAL A 896 13.29 -4.43 21.71
C VAL A 896 14.49 -5.31 22.10
N PRO A 897 15.63 -5.22 21.38
CA PRO A 897 16.83 -5.96 21.70
C PRO A 897 17.34 -5.70 23.12
N PRO A 898 17.82 -6.74 23.84
CA PRO A 898 18.34 -6.59 25.21
C PRO A 898 19.65 -5.81 25.28
N SER A 899 20.42 -5.77 24.19
CA SER A 899 21.72 -5.09 24.12
C SER A 899 21.88 -4.32 22.83
N LYS A 900 22.11 -3.01 22.97
CA LYS A 900 22.37 -2.09 21.84
C LYS A 900 23.68 -2.39 21.12
N GLN A 901 24.73 -2.78 21.86
CA GLN A 901 26.03 -3.14 21.29
C GLN A 901 25.91 -4.42 20.46
N SER A 902 25.19 -5.42 20.96
CA SER A 902 24.98 -6.70 20.29
C SER A 902 24.22 -6.51 18.97
N ILE A 903 23.14 -5.71 18.98
CA ILE A 903 22.37 -5.46 17.76
C ILE A 903 23.18 -4.65 16.75
N LEU A 904 23.95 -3.63 17.16
CA LEU A 904 24.85 -2.89 16.26
C LEU A 904 25.92 -3.80 15.65
N HIS A 905 26.48 -4.72 16.43
CA HIS A 905 27.43 -5.71 15.93
C HIS A 905 26.81 -6.64 14.88
N LEU A 906 25.64 -7.21 15.18
CA LEU A 906 24.90 -8.07 14.24
C LEU A 906 24.60 -7.33 12.93
N LEU A 907 24.13 -6.10 13.05
CA LEU A 907 23.78 -5.20 11.96
C LEU A 907 24.96 -4.92 11.00
N GLU A 908 26.16 -4.70 11.53
CA GLU A 908 27.39 -4.50 10.73
C GLU A 908 27.86 -5.83 10.10
N GLN A 909 27.80 -6.95 10.82
CA GLN A 909 28.20 -8.27 10.29
C GLN A 909 27.32 -8.70 9.10
N VAL A 910 26.01 -8.52 9.22
CA VAL A 910 25.06 -8.88 8.16
C VAL A 910 25.27 -7.99 6.92
N GLU A 911 25.49 -6.69 7.09
CA GLU A 911 25.75 -5.78 5.97
C GLU A 911 27.07 -6.08 5.26
N SER A 912 28.15 -6.28 6.03
CA SER A 912 29.47 -6.62 5.49
C SER A 912 29.39 -7.90 4.65
N ARG A 913 28.68 -8.90 5.16
CA ARG A 913 28.48 -10.17 4.45
C ARG A 913 27.64 -9.99 3.19
N ARG A 914 26.54 -9.24 3.25
CA ARG A 914 25.69 -8.96 2.08
C ARG A 914 26.48 -8.28 0.97
N ARG A 915 27.34 -7.30 1.31
CA ARG A 915 28.23 -6.62 0.36
C ARG A 915 29.27 -7.56 -0.25
N SER A 916 29.83 -8.48 0.53
CA SER A 916 30.83 -9.45 0.05
C SER A 916 30.26 -10.54 -0.86
N ASN A 917 28.95 -10.84 -0.73
CA ASN A 917 28.29 -11.97 -1.37
C ASN A 917 27.35 -11.56 -2.50
N ASP A 918 27.72 -10.55 -3.30
CA ASP A 918 26.95 -10.10 -4.47
C ASP A 918 25.49 -9.72 -4.14
N ASN A 919 25.27 -9.12 -2.96
CA ASN A 919 23.96 -8.70 -2.46
C ASN A 919 22.87 -9.79 -2.46
N LYS A 920 23.25 -11.06 -2.27
CA LYS A 920 22.29 -12.15 -2.10
C LYS A 920 21.29 -11.86 -0.97
N PRO A 921 20.02 -12.29 -1.11
CA PRO A 921 19.01 -12.06 -0.08
C PRO A 921 19.41 -12.68 1.26
N VAL A 922 19.19 -11.96 2.36
CA VAL A 922 19.38 -12.47 3.73
C VAL A 922 18.03 -12.99 4.25
N ILE A 923 17.97 -14.24 4.70
CA ILE A 923 16.76 -14.72 5.39
C ILE A 923 16.75 -14.14 6.80
N VAL A 924 15.68 -13.48 7.21
CA VAL A 924 15.50 -12.97 8.58
C VAL A 924 14.29 -13.65 9.19
N THR A 925 14.45 -14.25 10.37
CA THR A 925 13.38 -14.99 11.03
C THR A 925 13.29 -14.72 12.53
N CYS A 926 12.06 -14.61 13.02
CA CYS A 926 11.70 -14.52 14.43
C CYS A 926 10.43 -15.35 14.69
N GLY A 927 9.97 -15.45 15.93
CA GLY A 927 8.84 -16.30 16.31
C GLY A 927 7.64 -16.22 15.36
N ASP A 928 7.14 -15.00 15.13
CA ASP A 928 5.99 -14.68 14.29
C ASP A 928 6.35 -14.17 12.88
N GLY A 929 7.64 -13.93 12.62
CA GLY A 929 8.11 -13.31 11.39
C GLY A 929 7.79 -11.82 11.26
N THR A 930 7.39 -11.16 12.36
CA THR A 930 7.01 -9.75 12.36
C THR A 930 7.72 -8.94 13.43
N THR A 931 7.65 -9.35 14.70
CA THR A 931 7.99 -8.48 15.83
C THR A 931 9.46 -8.06 15.78
N GLN A 932 10.41 -9.00 15.91
CA GLN A 932 11.83 -8.68 15.86
C GLN A 932 12.31 -8.42 14.42
N CYS A 933 11.74 -9.15 13.44
CA CYS A 933 12.13 -9.01 12.03
C CYS A 933 11.88 -7.60 11.48
N GLY A 934 10.73 -6.99 11.79
CA GLY A 934 10.38 -5.65 11.34
C GLY A 934 11.34 -4.60 11.89
N LEU A 935 11.64 -4.66 13.20
CA LEU A 935 12.60 -3.76 13.83
C LEU A 935 14.02 -3.95 13.28
N PHE A 936 14.47 -5.20 13.09
CA PHE A 936 15.77 -5.48 12.47
C PHE A 936 15.89 -4.88 11.08
N CYS A 937 14.89 -5.08 10.20
CA CYS A 937 14.91 -4.54 8.85
C CYS A 937 14.88 -3.00 8.85
N LEU A 938 14.13 -2.38 9.76
CA LEU A 938 14.08 -0.92 9.89
C LEU A 938 15.45 -0.36 10.31
N MET A 939 16.05 -0.91 11.37
CA MET A 939 17.37 -0.48 11.84
C MET A 939 18.45 -0.70 10.77
N ALA A 940 18.39 -1.81 10.04
CA ALA A 940 19.34 -2.09 8.97
C ALA A 940 19.24 -1.08 7.82
N ASN A 941 18.03 -0.81 7.33
CA ASN A 941 17.82 0.12 6.22
C ASN A 941 18.15 1.57 6.60
N THR A 942 17.74 2.02 7.79
CA THR A 942 17.99 3.40 8.23
C THR A 942 19.46 3.65 8.58
N ARG A 943 20.15 2.67 9.16
CA ARG A 943 21.61 2.74 9.38
C ARG A 943 22.36 2.79 8.06
N ASP A 944 22.01 1.91 7.11
CA ASP A 944 22.63 1.88 5.78
C ASP A 944 22.38 3.20 5.03
N GLN A 945 21.19 3.78 5.14
CA GLN A 945 20.87 5.10 4.59
C GLN A 945 21.77 6.19 5.17
N LEU A 946 21.88 6.24 6.51
CA LEU A 946 22.70 7.23 7.21
C LEU A 946 24.20 7.11 6.87
N LYS A 947 24.68 5.88 6.67
CA LYS A 947 26.07 5.57 6.27
C LYS A 947 26.35 5.99 4.82
N MET A 948 25.36 5.86 3.93
CA MET A 948 25.53 6.05 2.49
C MET A 948 25.24 7.48 2.02
N ASP A 949 24.23 8.13 2.60
CA ASP A 949 23.72 9.42 2.10
C ASP A 949 23.92 10.59 3.07
N GLU A 950 24.45 10.34 4.28
CA GLU A 950 24.60 11.35 5.35
C GLU A 950 23.27 12.00 5.79
N GLU A 951 22.17 11.32 5.57
CA GLU A 951 20.82 11.69 5.99
C GLU A 951 20.01 10.41 6.24
N VAL A 952 18.89 10.51 6.95
CA VAL A 952 18.03 9.36 7.24
C VAL A 952 16.56 9.75 7.30
N ASP A 953 15.69 8.86 6.83
CA ASP A 953 14.24 9.03 6.90
C ASP A 953 13.60 7.77 7.49
N VAL A 954 13.55 7.73 8.83
CA VAL A 954 13.05 6.56 9.58
C VAL A 954 11.57 6.31 9.27
N PHE A 955 10.79 7.38 9.15
CA PHE A 955 9.35 7.31 8.85
C PHE A 955 9.09 6.66 7.50
N GLN A 956 9.74 7.14 6.42
CA GLN A 956 9.51 6.58 5.09
C GLN A 956 10.11 5.17 4.95
N ALA A 957 11.23 4.89 5.62
CA ALA A 957 11.78 3.54 5.69
C ALA A 957 10.81 2.55 6.36
N ALA A 958 10.14 2.95 7.45
CA ALA A 958 9.11 2.15 8.09
C ALA A 958 7.90 1.91 7.17
N ARG A 959 7.42 2.95 6.48
CA ARG A 959 6.32 2.82 5.51
C ARG A 959 6.65 1.87 4.37
N GLN A 960 7.86 1.91 3.82
CA GLN A 960 8.31 0.97 2.79
C GLN A 960 8.30 -0.51 3.27
N LEU A 961 8.56 -0.75 4.56
CA LEU A 961 8.46 -2.09 5.15
C LEU A 961 7.00 -2.51 5.35
N LEU A 962 6.15 -1.61 5.84
CA LEU A 962 4.72 -1.87 6.08
C LEU A 962 3.92 -2.19 4.83
N VAL A 963 4.31 -1.63 3.67
CA VAL A 963 3.77 -2.04 2.38
C VAL A 963 3.97 -3.54 2.12
N ARG A 964 5.05 -4.14 2.63
CA ARG A 964 5.36 -5.55 2.34
C ARG A 964 4.84 -6.50 3.41
N ARG A 965 4.74 -6.03 4.66
CA ARG A 965 4.14 -6.75 5.79
C ARG A 965 3.48 -5.74 6.76
N PRO A 966 2.15 -5.56 6.71
CA PRO A 966 1.45 -4.53 7.47
C PRO A 966 1.49 -4.74 9.00
N GLU A 967 1.90 -5.92 9.44
CA GLU A 967 2.06 -6.30 10.85
C GLU A 967 3.42 -5.90 11.46
N PHE A 968 4.36 -5.38 10.66
CA PHE A 968 5.61 -4.86 11.20
C PHE A 968 5.40 -3.67 12.15
N LEU A 969 6.35 -3.47 13.06
CA LEU A 969 6.45 -2.26 13.90
C LEU A 969 5.13 -1.94 14.63
N SER A 970 4.54 -2.94 15.29
CA SER A 970 3.26 -2.78 15.99
C SER A 970 3.36 -2.04 17.32
N SER A 971 4.57 -1.76 17.80
CA SER A 971 4.84 -1.09 19.07
C SER A 971 5.62 0.20 18.87
N PHE A 972 5.21 1.24 19.61
CA PHE A 972 5.92 2.51 19.68
C PHE A 972 7.35 2.33 20.21
N ASP A 973 7.57 1.41 21.14
CA ASP A 973 8.89 1.15 21.72
C ASP A 973 9.88 0.67 20.66
N GLN A 974 9.43 -0.14 19.69
CA GLN A 974 10.27 -0.55 18.56
C GLN A 974 10.65 0.63 17.67
N TYR A 975 9.67 1.49 17.36
CA TYR A 975 9.90 2.67 16.54
C TYR A 975 10.86 3.65 17.21
N GLN A 976 10.65 3.94 18.50
CA GLN A 976 11.53 4.78 19.30
C GLN A 976 12.94 4.17 19.45
N PHE A 977 13.04 2.85 19.61
CA PHE A 977 14.32 2.16 19.72
C PHE A 977 15.16 2.28 18.46
N CYS A 978 14.55 2.26 17.27
CA CYS A 978 15.26 2.49 16.02
C CYS A 978 15.99 3.85 16.04
N TYR A 979 15.30 4.92 16.43
CA TYR A 979 15.94 6.24 16.58
C TYR A 979 17.06 6.23 17.64
N ALA A 980 16.84 5.56 18.77
CA ALA A 980 17.85 5.44 19.82
C ALA A 980 19.12 4.73 19.33
N ILE A 981 18.97 3.66 18.54
CA ILE A 981 20.10 2.92 17.96
C ILE A 981 20.86 3.75 16.93
N LEU A 982 20.17 4.52 16.10
CA LEU A 982 20.82 5.41 15.14
C LEU A 982 21.64 6.50 15.83
N LYS A 983 21.13 7.06 16.94
CA LYS A 983 21.89 8.01 17.77
C LYS A 983 23.14 7.35 18.34
N ASP A 984 23.02 6.17 18.95
CA ASP A 984 24.15 5.46 19.54
C ASP A 984 25.18 5.03 18.48
N TYR A 985 24.74 4.68 17.27
CA TYR A 985 25.62 4.42 16.12
C TYR A 985 26.44 5.65 15.72
N LEU A 986 25.83 6.84 15.70
CA LEU A 986 26.54 8.09 15.42
C LEU A 986 27.56 8.43 16.51
N GLU A 987 27.16 8.33 17.78
CA GLU A 987 28.07 8.58 18.91
C GLU A 987 29.26 7.60 18.90
N ALA A 988 29.03 6.33 18.56
CA ALA A 988 30.10 5.35 18.42
C ALA A 988 31.04 5.70 17.26
N THR A 989 30.53 6.11 16.11
CA THR A 989 31.36 6.37 14.91
C THR A 989 32.11 7.70 14.97
N GLU A 990 31.58 8.74 15.61
CA GLU A 990 32.27 10.03 15.80
C GLU A 990 33.49 9.92 16.73
N VAL A 991 33.47 9.00 17.68
CA VAL A 991 34.60 8.72 18.60
C VAL A 991 35.77 8.02 17.90
N TYR A 992 35.54 7.36 16.76
CA TYR A 992 36.61 6.72 15.96
C TYR A 992 37.18 7.63 14.86
N ILE A 993 36.55 8.76 14.56
CA ILE A 993 36.98 9.72 13.54
C ILE A 993 37.81 10.87 14.15
N ASN A 994 37.62 11.15 15.44
CA ASN A 994 38.45 12.07 16.24
C ASN A 994 39.51 11.31 17.04
#